data_AF-A0A318E5G0-F1
#
_entry.id   AF-A0A318E5G0-F1
#
_cell.length_a   1.000
_cell.length_b   1.000
_cell.length_c   1.000
_cell.angle_alpha   90.00
_cell.angle_beta   90.00
_cell.angle_gamma   90.00
#
_symmetry.space_group_name_H-M   'P 1'
#
loop_
_entity.id
_entity.type
_entity.pdbx_description
1 polymer ?
#
loop_
_entity_poly.entity_id
_entity_poly.type
_entity_poly.pdbx_seq_one_letter_code
_entity_poly.pdbx_strand_id
1 'polypeptide(L)'
;MRAAATALLVLAATTARADHATPEQIEAAMRAAATEAKAYADESTMVTGLQRAQASGADDPLAAEARLLQLLIRLREVRAPQAQTRAVVAALLDHAPRTMTDPVDPEQRGLQRPAFAVAGAARALLRQWDQVPGKDTPAPTPGPGVLILTEDAFGEQLVPLGYPVPVPLDTPEPGDGFRSYAALQARLAALAEGSADLRATVVGRSREQRDIAAWTLGDADDTTPVGAPEPAALVNGTIHAREWASPEVVVGLIERFAGNAEDGGLYRYLLDHVNLVVVPVLNVDGFLHTQRTPSVTLESEAGDPIPAGQPPEYSNYPRDGRLRRKNLRSVDADACPAPASGCMNGVDLNRNSDSQFFASGNQNSGNPLSIVHHGPSPASEPETQALYAAADLARRERLRLYVDVHSFGRVFFGVNTGASRRDALTATLVQRMSGATGRGANRYPYDATPPGFGIGSTDEYFGYGLQIPAYTLEIEPTGNGASEYGGFGYHHDGFILPESEIARVRRELADALTLGLYRMAGPPTLIEAQIREAEGDRVVYSARWQAQGDGRALQTDVAEPLATQTSYRLWLAFDKPMRVRDEQNEVVPYAGQTAPLAPSIAIEGLSAEGTSFRQDLDTEAQGWLAQRYANDAYALDFTLPANLPLTDARRLNLRVDVQDLSGQALDANPATRVDWNAGWSGYEDGNGRADTDTGGPDRSLRIVDDGSPTPGDDGGGSGGGAFGALGLFVALLWRRGICRSAFRRDGPI
;
A
#
# COMPACT_ATOMS: atom_id res chain seq x y z
N MET A 1 14.39 -4.35 -33.37
CA MET A 1 14.07 -3.21 -34.28
C MET A 1 12.58 -3.04 -34.58
N ARG A 2 11.84 -4.02 -35.13
CA ARG A 2 10.39 -3.84 -35.37
C ARG A 2 9.58 -3.66 -34.07
N ALA A 3 9.85 -4.45 -33.03
CA ALA A 3 9.20 -4.30 -31.71
C ALA A 3 9.34 -2.88 -31.10
N ALA A 4 10.53 -2.26 -31.19
CA ALA A 4 10.75 -0.89 -30.73
C ALA A 4 9.91 0.17 -31.48
N ALA A 5 9.59 -0.08 -32.76
CA ALA A 5 8.70 0.79 -33.53
C ALA A 5 7.21 0.51 -33.26
N THR A 6 6.86 -0.64 -32.69
CA THR A 6 5.48 -0.99 -32.33
C THR A 6 5.13 -0.52 -30.91
N ALA A 7 6.07 -0.62 -29.95
CA ALA A 7 5.88 -0.10 -28.59
C ALA A 7 5.67 1.42 -28.55
N LEU A 8 6.39 2.16 -29.41
CA LEU A 8 6.25 3.61 -29.57
C LEU A 8 4.94 4.03 -30.26
N LEU A 9 4.38 3.18 -31.13
CA LEU A 9 3.10 3.40 -31.82
C LEU A 9 1.90 3.31 -30.86
N VAL A 10 2.00 2.50 -29.80
CA VAL A 10 0.97 2.39 -28.75
C VAL A 10 1.03 3.60 -27.81
N LEU A 11 2.22 4.14 -27.53
CA LEU A 11 2.39 5.38 -26.75
C LEU A 11 1.75 6.61 -27.39
N ALA A 12 1.52 6.60 -28.71
CA ALA A 12 1.01 7.76 -29.45
C ALA A 12 -0.52 7.92 -29.41
N ALA A 13 -1.28 6.89 -29.03
CA ALA A 13 -2.70 6.79 -29.35
C ALA A 13 -3.68 7.39 -28.31
N THR A 14 -3.21 7.98 -27.20
CA THR A 14 -4.09 8.49 -26.14
C THR A 14 -3.89 9.98 -25.80
N THR A 15 -4.90 10.77 -26.19
CA THR A 15 -5.28 12.13 -25.73
C THR A 15 -4.55 13.36 -26.32
N ALA A 16 -5.36 14.39 -26.60
CA ALA A 16 -4.97 15.73 -27.09
C ALA A 16 -5.92 16.74 -26.38
N ARG A 17 -5.65 18.05 -26.24
CA ARG A 17 -4.84 19.06 -26.97
C ARG A 17 -4.37 20.13 -25.93
N ALA A 18 -3.55 21.14 -26.21
CA ALA A 18 -2.93 21.65 -27.44
C ALA A 18 -1.48 22.12 -27.16
N ASP A 19 -0.82 22.55 -28.24
CA ASP A 19 0.51 23.18 -28.35
C ASP A 19 1.76 22.37 -27.97
N HIS A 20 2.70 22.42 -28.93
CA HIS A 20 3.97 21.68 -29.05
C HIS A 20 3.87 20.15 -29.24
N ALA A 21 4.48 19.71 -30.36
CA ALA A 21 4.72 18.36 -30.88
C ALA A 21 3.72 17.26 -30.48
N THR A 22 2.91 16.78 -31.44
CA THR A 22 2.05 15.60 -31.20
C THR A 22 2.88 14.32 -31.07
N PRO A 23 2.38 13.28 -30.38
CA PRO A 23 3.08 12.00 -30.27
C PRO A 23 3.46 11.39 -31.63
N GLU A 24 2.62 11.53 -32.65
CA GLU A 24 2.92 11.06 -34.01
C GLU A 24 4.05 11.84 -34.67
N GLN A 25 4.18 13.15 -34.38
CA GLN A 25 5.29 13.98 -34.85
C GLN A 25 6.61 13.58 -34.17
N ILE A 26 6.58 13.31 -32.87
CA ILE A 26 7.72 12.79 -32.11
C ILE A 26 8.14 11.43 -32.66
N GLU A 27 7.18 10.53 -32.90
CA GLU A 27 7.45 9.19 -33.43
C GLU A 27 7.92 9.21 -34.89
N ALA A 28 7.41 10.12 -35.71
CA ALA A 28 7.90 10.35 -37.07
C ALA A 28 9.34 10.90 -37.07
N ALA A 29 9.63 11.90 -36.23
CA ALA A 29 10.98 12.45 -36.06
C ALA A 29 11.97 11.38 -35.59
N MET A 30 11.61 10.56 -34.61
CA MET A 30 12.43 9.45 -34.12
C MET A 30 12.65 8.37 -35.17
N ARG A 31 11.63 8.00 -35.97
CA ARG A 31 11.78 7.01 -37.05
C ARG A 31 12.64 7.54 -38.20
N ALA A 32 12.51 8.82 -38.56
CA ALA A 32 13.37 9.48 -39.54
C ALA A 32 14.82 9.55 -39.04
N ALA A 33 15.03 10.06 -37.83
CA ALA A 33 16.34 10.14 -37.18
C ALA A 33 17.02 8.78 -37.04
N ALA A 34 16.29 7.72 -36.66
CA ALA A 34 16.82 6.36 -36.56
C ALA A 34 17.16 5.73 -37.92
N THR A 35 16.52 6.19 -39.00
CA THR A 35 16.83 5.75 -40.37
C THR A 35 18.08 6.47 -40.88
N GLU A 36 18.19 7.77 -40.63
CA GLU A 36 19.37 8.59 -40.94
C GLU A 36 20.60 8.14 -40.12
N ALA A 37 20.43 7.87 -38.82
CA ALA A 37 21.47 7.37 -37.93
C ALA A 37 22.12 6.06 -38.43
N LYS A 38 21.33 5.18 -39.08
CA LYS A 38 21.81 3.93 -39.68
C LYS A 38 22.50 4.10 -41.02
N ALA A 39 22.33 5.25 -41.69
CA ALA A 39 23.02 5.55 -42.94
C ALA A 39 24.47 6.03 -42.72
N TYR A 40 24.83 6.43 -41.49
CA TYR A 40 26.20 6.71 -41.10
C TYR A 40 26.97 5.40 -40.90
N ALA A 41 27.88 5.09 -41.82
CA ALA A 41 28.60 3.83 -41.87
C ALA A 41 29.79 3.74 -40.89
N ASP A 42 30.28 4.88 -40.41
CA ASP A 42 31.47 4.96 -39.55
C ASP A 42 31.39 6.09 -38.51
N GLU A 43 32.30 6.03 -37.54
CA GLU A 43 32.40 6.97 -36.42
C GLU A 43 32.56 8.43 -36.85
N SER A 44 33.40 8.73 -37.85
CA SER A 44 33.65 10.10 -38.30
C SER A 44 32.38 10.71 -38.90
N THR A 45 31.63 9.90 -39.66
CA THR A 45 30.35 10.31 -40.22
C THR A 45 29.27 10.50 -39.14
N MET A 46 29.24 9.66 -38.09
CA MET A 46 28.35 9.84 -36.93
C MET A 46 28.64 11.11 -36.12
N VAL A 47 29.92 11.43 -35.89
CA VAL A 47 30.34 12.67 -35.20
C VAL A 47 29.97 13.90 -36.02
N THR A 48 30.17 13.83 -37.34
CA THR A 48 29.71 14.87 -38.27
C THR A 48 28.18 15.02 -38.19
N GLY A 49 27.45 13.91 -38.04
CA GLY A 49 26.01 13.89 -37.77
C GLY A 49 25.63 14.60 -36.46
N LEU A 50 26.32 14.33 -35.34
CA LEU A 50 26.07 14.98 -34.06
C LEU A 50 26.25 16.50 -34.15
N GLN A 51 27.36 16.94 -34.75
CA GLN A 51 27.67 18.36 -34.93
C GLN A 51 26.63 19.06 -35.82
N ARG A 52 26.17 18.40 -36.89
CA ARG A 52 25.07 18.91 -37.74
C ARG A 52 23.76 19.00 -36.98
N ALA A 53 23.39 17.95 -36.24
CA ALA A 53 22.15 17.93 -35.46
C ALA A 53 22.15 19.05 -34.41
N GLN A 54 23.24 19.22 -33.67
CA GLN A 54 23.45 20.29 -32.69
C GLN A 54 23.36 21.69 -33.33
N ALA A 55 23.86 21.88 -34.55
CA ALA A 55 23.74 23.13 -35.29
C ALA A 55 22.32 23.39 -35.84
N SER A 56 21.63 22.34 -36.31
CA SER A 56 20.27 22.43 -36.89
C SER A 56 19.15 22.68 -35.88
N GLY A 57 19.43 22.57 -34.58
CA GLY A 57 18.46 22.78 -33.49
C GLY A 57 17.96 24.22 -33.32
N ALA A 58 18.14 25.08 -34.32
CA ALA A 58 17.49 26.39 -34.43
C ALA A 58 16.29 26.37 -35.40
N ASP A 59 16.31 25.50 -36.42
CA ASP A 59 15.29 25.45 -37.49
C ASP A 59 14.25 24.35 -37.26
N ASP A 60 14.67 23.17 -36.79
CA ASP A 60 13.80 22.05 -36.39
C ASP A 60 14.34 21.40 -35.09
N PRO A 61 13.98 21.95 -33.92
CA PRO A 61 14.48 21.47 -32.63
C PRO A 61 14.10 20.01 -32.34
N LEU A 62 12.91 19.57 -32.75
CA LEU A 62 12.41 18.22 -32.48
C LEU A 62 13.20 17.16 -33.27
N ALA A 63 13.39 17.38 -34.58
CA ALA A 63 14.20 16.48 -35.39
C ALA A 63 15.69 16.54 -35.00
N ALA A 64 16.20 17.71 -34.60
CA ALA A 64 17.57 17.88 -34.12
C ALA A 64 17.86 17.07 -32.85
N GLU A 65 17.01 17.16 -31.82
CA GLU A 65 17.17 16.40 -30.58
C GLU A 65 16.97 14.89 -30.79
N ALA A 66 15.99 14.49 -31.61
CA ALA A 66 15.80 13.09 -32.00
C ALA A 66 17.05 12.52 -32.72
N ARG A 67 17.68 13.30 -33.61
CA ARG A 67 18.95 12.94 -34.27
C ARG A 67 20.11 12.82 -33.27
N LEU A 68 20.26 13.78 -32.35
CA LEU A 68 21.29 13.72 -31.31
C LEU A 68 21.16 12.44 -30.49
N LEU A 69 19.95 12.10 -30.04
CA LEU A 69 19.71 10.90 -29.25
C LEU A 69 19.97 9.60 -30.04
N GLN A 70 19.49 9.50 -31.28
CA GLN A 70 19.70 8.31 -32.12
C GLN A 70 21.18 8.10 -32.49
N LEU A 71 21.93 9.18 -32.70
CA LEU A 71 23.38 9.13 -32.95
C LEU A 71 24.17 8.76 -31.69
N LEU A 72 23.78 9.28 -30.51
CA LEU A 72 24.36 8.85 -29.23
C LEU A 72 24.09 7.37 -28.95
N ILE A 73 22.90 6.85 -29.27
CA ILE A 73 22.58 5.42 -29.19
C ILE A 73 23.48 4.62 -30.14
N ARG A 74 23.61 5.05 -31.40
CA ARG A 74 24.45 4.36 -32.40
C ARG A 74 25.93 4.37 -32.03
N LEU A 75 26.43 5.44 -31.41
CA LEU A 75 27.81 5.55 -30.95
C LEU A 75 28.16 4.61 -29.78
N ARG A 76 27.18 4.03 -29.07
CA ARG A 76 27.43 2.96 -28.07
C ARG A 76 28.10 1.72 -28.65
N GLU A 77 27.99 1.50 -29.96
CA GLU A 77 28.65 0.39 -30.66
C GLU A 77 30.15 0.66 -30.93
N VAL A 78 30.60 1.91 -30.80
CA VAL A 78 32.02 2.26 -30.87
C VAL A 78 32.66 1.98 -29.52
N ARG A 79 33.49 0.94 -29.41
CA ARG A 79 34.13 0.54 -28.13
C ARG A 79 35.33 1.39 -27.73
N ALA A 80 36.03 1.97 -28.71
CA ALA A 80 37.24 2.78 -28.50
C ALA A 80 37.12 4.05 -29.35
N PRO A 81 36.49 5.12 -28.83
CA PRO A 81 36.21 6.32 -29.62
C PRO A 81 37.48 7.12 -29.91
N GLN A 82 37.49 7.80 -31.05
CA GLN A 82 38.43 8.87 -31.34
C GLN A 82 38.24 10.02 -30.35
N ALA A 83 39.35 10.70 -30.02
CA ALA A 83 39.32 11.83 -29.06
C ALA A 83 38.34 12.94 -29.48
N GLN A 84 38.16 13.17 -30.79
CA GLN A 84 37.18 14.11 -31.32
C GLN A 84 35.74 13.69 -31.03
N THR A 85 35.40 12.41 -31.23
CA THR A 85 34.10 11.81 -30.89
C THR A 85 33.79 12.02 -29.41
N ARG A 86 34.76 11.70 -28.55
CA ARG A 86 34.65 11.87 -27.10
C ARG A 86 34.42 13.33 -26.71
N ALA A 87 35.14 14.26 -27.33
CA ALA A 87 34.98 15.70 -27.08
C ALA A 87 33.59 16.23 -27.53
N VAL A 88 33.07 15.77 -28.67
CA VAL A 88 31.74 16.16 -29.16
C VAL A 88 30.63 15.61 -28.26
N VAL A 89 30.74 14.36 -27.79
CA VAL A 89 29.78 13.79 -26.82
C VAL A 89 29.88 14.48 -25.46
N ALA A 90 31.09 14.82 -24.99
CA ALA A 90 31.28 15.59 -23.76
C ALA A 90 30.61 16.97 -23.81
N ALA A 91 30.67 17.65 -24.95
CA ALA A 91 29.98 18.93 -25.15
C ALA A 91 28.44 18.83 -25.12
N LEU A 92 27.87 17.63 -25.16
CA LEU A 92 26.43 17.39 -25.01
C LEU A 92 26.00 17.18 -23.55
N LEU A 93 26.92 17.14 -22.59
CA LEU A 93 26.59 17.10 -21.16
C LEU A 93 25.89 18.38 -20.68
N ASP A 94 26.21 19.52 -21.30
CA ASP A 94 25.62 20.83 -21.04
C ASP A 94 24.47 21.15 -22.02
N HIS A 95 23.93 20.14 -22.70
CA HIS A 95 22.84 20.32 -23.67
C HIS A 95 21.52 20.65 -22.97
N ALA A 96 21.18 21.93 -22.93
CA ALA A 96 19.86 22.40 -22.57
C ALA A 96 18.85 22.03 -23.69
N PRO A 97 17.75 21.31 -23.39
CA PRO A 97 16.73 21.00 -24.39
C PRO A 97 16.07 22.29 -24.91
N ARG A 98 15.78 22.30 -26.20
CA ARG A 98 15.15 23.41 -26.94
C ARG A 98 13.69 23.11 -27.28
N THR A 99 13.29 21.83 -27.25
CA THR A 99 11.87 21.48 -27.18
C THR A 99 11.36 21.54 -25.74
N MET A 100 10.58 22.57 -25.43
CA MET A 100 9.70 22.73 -24.25
C MET A 100 10.10 22.04 -22.95
N THR A 101 10.72 22.81 -22.05
CA THR A 101 10.38 22.77 -20.63
C THR A 101 9.97 24.18 -20.21
N ASP A 102 8.68 24.40 -19.95
CA ASP A 102 8.19 25.67 -19.39
C ASP A 102 7.21 25.37 -18.25
N PRO A 103 7.29 26.04 -17.08
CA PRO A 103 6.43 25.77 -15.94
C PRO A 103 5.16 26.62 -16.04
N VAL A 104 3.99 25.99 -16.11
CA VAL A 104 2.71 26.71 -16.22
C VAL A 104 1.75 26.30 -15.10
N ASP A 105 1.31 27.33 -14.36
CA ASP A 105 0.10 27.45 -13.53
C ASP A 105 -0.11 26.44 -12.37
N PRO A 106 -0.17 26.89 -11.09
CA PRO A 106 -0.46 26.01 -9.95
C PRO A 106 -1.86 25.34 -9.98
N GLU A 107 -2.81 25.78 -10.82
CA GLU A 107 -4.13 25.16 -10.93
C GLU A 107 -4.21 23.99 -11.93
N GLN A 108 -3.22 23.79 -12.81
CA GLN A 108 -3.24 22.70 -13.81
C GLN A 108 -2.22 21.58 -13.50
N ARG A 109 -2.56 20.73 -12.52
CA ARG A 109 -1.77 19.54 -12.19
C ARG A 109 -1.97 18.42 -13.21
N GLY A 110 -1.05 18.27 -14.18
CA GLY A 110 -1.01 17.08 -15.03
C GLY A 110 0.12 17.06 -16.06
N LEU A 111 1.05 16.10 -15.93
CA LEU A 111 2.06 15.69 -16.92
C LEU A 111 3.08 16.76 -17.36
N GLN A 112 4.23 16.78 -16.67
CA GLN A 112 5.47 17.24 -17.30
C GLN A 112 5.87 16.25 -18.40
N ARG A 113 6.09 16.72 -19.64
CA ARG A 113 6.63 15.89 -20.73
C ARG A 113 8.16 15.88 -20.68
N PRO A 114 8.84 14.75 -20.94
CA PRO A 114 10.28 14.77 -21.13
C PRO A 114 10.64 15.38 -22.49
N ALA A 115 11.53 16.37 -22.50
CA ALA A 115 12.41 16.58 -23.64
C ALA A 115 13.35 15.36 -23.78
N PHE A 116 13.98 15.18 -24.96
CA PHE A 116 14.92 14.07 -25.13
C PHE A 116 16.11 14.23 -24.18
N ALA A 117 16.40 13.22 -23.36
CA ALA A 117 17.44 13.26 -22.33
C ALA A 117 18.88 13.15 -22.90
N VAL A 118 19.23 14.01 -23.86
CA VAL A 118 20.51 14.03 -24.60
C VAL A 118 21.71 14.06 -23.65
N ALA A 119 21.70 14.94 -22.64
CA ALA A 119 22.76 15.03 -21.64
C ALA A 119 22.90 13.76 -20.79
N GLY A 120 21.79 13.08 -20.48
CA GLY A 120 21.80 11.79 -19.77
C GLY A 120 22.39 10.67 -20.63
N ALA A 121 21.98 10.60 -21.90
CA ALA A 121 22.51 9.64 -22.88
C ALA A 121 24.00 9.84 -23.16
N ALA A 122 24.45 11.10 -23.28
CA ALA A 122 25.87 11.46 -23.42
C ALA A 122 26.68 11.06 -22.18
N ARG A 123 26.15 11.29 -20.97
CA ARG A 123 26.81 10.89 -19.71
C ARG A 123 26.95 9.38 -19.57
N ALA A 124 25.95 8.61 -20.00
CA ALA A 124 26.04 7.15 -20.03
C ALA A 124 27.13 6.67 -21.02
N LEU A 125 27.14 7.23 -22.24
CA LEU A 125 28.11 6.87 -23.28
C LEU A 125 29.56 7.21 -22.90
N LEU A 126 29.80 8.35 -22.26
CA LEU A 126 31.15 8.73 -21.80
C LEU A 126 31.66 7.77 -20.72
N ARG A 127 30.82 7.40 -19.75
CA ARG A 127 31.16 6.40 -18.72
C ARG A 127 31.49 5.05 -19.34
N GLN A 128 30.68 4.57 -20.30
CA GLN A 128 30.96 3.35 -21.06
C GLN A 128 32.37 3.39 -21.70
N TRP A 129 32.76 4.54 -22.27
CA TRP A 129 34.08 4.75 -22.86
C TRP A 129 35.21 5.01 -21.85
N ASP A 130 34.94 5.29 -20.58
CA ASP A 130 35.97 5.43 -19.53
C ASP A 130 36.35 4.08 -18.89
N GLN A 131 35.56 3.03 -19.09
CA GLN A 131 35.75 1.71 -18.45
C GLN A 131 36.58 0.69 -19.27
N VAL A 132 37.37 1.13 -20.25
CA VAL A 132 38.22 0.23 -21.07
C VAL A 132 39.69 0.61 -20.86
N PRO A 133 40.50 -0.23 -20.18
CA PRO A 133 41.24 -1.24 -20.94
C PRO A 133 41.57 -2.59 -20.24
N GLY A 134 41.45 -3.69 -20.98
CA GLY A 134 42.41 -4.81 -20.90
C GLY A 134 41.86 -6.23 -20.64
N LYS A 135 42.09 -7.11 -21.63
CA LYS A 135 41.94 -8.58 -21.63
C LYS A 135 40.53 -9.17 -21.50
N ASP A 136 40.01 -9.61 -22.64
CA ASP A 136 39.86 -11.04 -22.97
C ASP A 136 39.71 -12.04 -21.80
N THR A 137 38.62 -11.93 -21.04
CA THR A 137 37.85 -13.11 -20.66
C THR A 137 36.58 -13.11 -21.51
N PRO A 138 36.37 -14.12 -22.38
CA PRO A 138 35.02 -14.38 -22.88
C PRO A 138 34.14 -14.60 -21.64
N ALA A 139 33.02 -13.89 -21.53
CA ALA A 139 31.96 -14.35 -20.66
C ALA A 139 31.63 -15.79 -21.10
N PRO A 140 31.67 -16.79 -20.21
CA PRO A 140 31.47 -18.18 -20.60
C PRO A 140 30.10 -18.26 -21.27
N THR A 141 30.06 -18.66 -22.55
CA THR A 141 28.83 -18.75 -23.33
C THR A 141 27.86 -19.65 -22.58
N PRO A 142 26.73 -19.11 -22.06
CA PRO A 142 25.83 -19.90 -21.24
C PRO A 142 25.24 -21.07 -22.05
N GLY A 143 24.82 -22.13 -21.36
CA GLY A 143 24.09 -23.23 -22.01
C GLY A 143 22.83 -22.72 -22.72
N PRO A 144 22.30 -23.46 -23.72
CA PRO A 144 21.04 -23.10 -24.38
C PRO A 144 19.92 -22.90 -23.35
N GLY A 145 19.17 -21.80 -23.41
CA GLY A 145 18.12 -21.47 -22.43
C GLY A 145 18.60 -20.85 -21.12
N VAL A 146 19.88 -20.46 -21.01
CA VAL A 146 20.41 -19.67 -19.89
C VAL A 146 20.58 -18.21 -20.29
N LEU A 147 20.07 -17.30 -19.45
CA LEU A 147 20.25 -15.85 -19.54
C LEU A 147 21.07 -15.34 -18.35
N ILE A 148 21.95 -14.38 -18.60
CA ILE A 148 22.70 -13.64 -17.57
C ILE A 148 22.18 -12.21 -17.49
N LEU A 149 21.74 -11.82 -16.30
CA LEU A 149 21.45 -10.44 -15.94
C LEU A 149 22.77 -9.66 -15.88
N THR A 150 22.81 -8.47 -16.48
CA THR A 150 23.98 -7.58 -16.46
C THR A 150 23.57 -6.14 -16.20
N GLU A 151 24.51 -5.26 -15.87
CA GLU A 151 24.22 -3.83 -15.74
C GLU A 151 23.94 -3.21 -17.12
N ASP A 152 24.87 -3.32 -18.06
CA ASP A 152 24.85 -2.61 -19.34
C ASP A 152 25.26 -3.45 -20.57
N ALA A 153 25.53 -4.75 -20.40
CA ALA A 153 26.03 -5.60 -21.47
C ALA A 153 24.91 -6.25 -22.30
N PHE A 154 24.99 -6.11 -23.63
CA PHE A 154 24.02 -6.64 -24.57
C PHE A 154 24.56 -7.87 -25.31
N GLY A 155 23.72 -8.88 -25.52
CA GLY A 155 24.04 -10.12 -26.23
C GLY A 155 22.82 -11.04 -26.31
N GLU A 156 22.89 -12.14 -27.08
CA GLU A 156 21.76 -13.07 -27.23
C GLU A 156 21.33 -13.73 -25.92
N GLN A 157 22.26 -13.89 -24.98
CA GLN A 157 22.03 -14.48 -23.65
C GLN A 157 22.27 -13.46 -22.51
N LEU A 158 22.33 -12.16 -22.81
CA LEU A 158 22.54 -11.11 -21.80
C LEU A 158 21.31 -10.21 -21.71
N VAL A 159 20.82 -10.02 -20.48
CA VAL A 159 19.68 -9.16 -20.14
C VAL A 159 20.23 -7.97 -19.34
N PRO A 160 20.52 -6.84 -19.99
CA PRO A 160 20.98 -5.65 -19.29
C PRO A 160 19.81 -4.98 -18.57
N LEU A 161 20.02 -4.63 -17.31
CA LEU A 161 19.02 -3.98 -16.45
C LEU A 161 19.03 -2.45 -16.60
N GLY A 162 20.21 -1.85 -16.79
CA GLY A 162 20.43 -0.39 -16.78
C GLY A 162 21.02 0.16 -15.48
N TYR A 163 21.26 -0.71 -14.50
CA TYR A 163 21.81 -0.44 -13.17
C TYR A 163 22.48 -1.72 -12.65
N PRO A 164 23.35 -1.66 -11.61
CA PRO A 164 24.00 -2.83 -11.05
C PRO A 164 23.02 -3.95 -10.71
N VAL A 165 23.37 -5.19 -11.10
CA VAL A 165 22.55 -6.38 -10.82
C VAL A 165 22.53 -6.62 -9.31
N PRO A 166 21.36 -6.56 -8.63
CA PRO A 166 21.31 -6.74 -7.20
C PRO A 166 21.79 -8.12 -6.77
N VAL A 167 22.61 -8.16 -5.72
CA VAL A 167 23.14 -9.40 -5.13
C VAL A 167 22.70 -9.52 -3.67
N PRO A 168 22.56 -10.75 -3.13
CA PRO A 168 22.19 -10.93 -1.72
C PRO A 168 23.24 -10.29 -0.81
N LEU A 169 22.80 -9.41 0.08
CA LEU A 169 23.67 -8.75 1.04
C LEU A 169 23.71 -9.52 2.36
N ASP A 170 24.89 -9.99 2.75
CA ASP A 170 25.12 -10.67 4.02
C ASP A 170 25.34 -9.69 5.19
N THR A 171 24.37 -8.78 5.38
CA THR A 171 24.33 -7.84 6.51
C THR A 171 22.93 -7.81 7.14
N PRO A 172 22.79 -7.96 8.47
CA PRO A 172 21.49 -7.86 9.12
C PRO A 172 20.94 -6.43 9.05
N GLU A 173 21.80 -5.42 9.00
CA GLU A 173 21.37 -4.02 9.06
C GLU A 173 20.65 -3.57 7.77
N PRO A 174 19.52 -2.84 7.89
CA PRO A 174 18.77 -2.35 6.74
C PRO A 174 19.51 -1.20 6.05
N GLY A 175 19.83 -1.38 4.77
CA GLY A 175 20.43 -0.36 3.90
C GLY A 175 19.84 -0.39 2.49
N ASP A 176 20.54 0.20 1.54
CA ASP A 176 20.25 -0.03 0.11
C ASP A 176 20.58 -1.49 -0.25
N GLY A 177 19.76 -2.11 -1.10
CA GLY A 177 19.90 -3.51 -1.52
C GLY A 177 19.15 -4.54 -0.66
N PHE A 178 19.25 -5.81 -1.07
CA PHE A 178 18.37 -6.90 -0.60
C PHE A 178 19.16 -7.91 0.23
N ARG A 179 18.75 -8.12 1.48
CA ARG A 179 19.46 -9.00 2.41
C ARG A 179 19.32 -10.47 2.05
N SER A 180 20.36 -11.26 2.31
CA SER A 180 20.29 -12.71 2.21
C SER A 180 19.28 -13.28 3.22
N TYR A 181 18.73 -14.48 2.95
CA TYR A 181 17.84 -15.15 3.92
C TYR A 181 18.49 -15.26 5.30
N ALA A 182 19.78 -15.59 5.36
CA ALA A 182 20.53 -15.67 6.62
C ALA A 182 20.64 -14.31 7.31
N ALA A 183 20.87 -13.23 6.58
CA ALA A 183 20.92 -11.87 7.10
C ALA A 183 19.57 -11.38 7.64
N LEU A 184 18.46 -11.67 6.94
CA LEU A 184 17.10 -11.37 7.42
C LEU A 184 16.78 -12.12 8.73
N GLN A 185 17.10 -13.42 8.80
CA GLN A 185 16.92 -14.20 10.03
C GLN A 185 17.81 -13.70 11.19
N ALA A 186 19.07 -13.35 10.91
CA ALA A 186 19.98 -12.79 11.91
C ALA A 186 19.47 -11.46 12.46
N ARG A 187 18.91 -10.59 11.61
CA ARG A 187 18.29 -9.33 12.04
C ARG A 187 17.09 -9.55 12.95
N LEU A 188 16.16 -10.43 12.55
CA LEU A 188 14.96 -10.71 13.34
C LEU A 188 15.31 -11.36 14.68
N ALA A 189 16.28 -12.29 14.71
CA ALA A 189 16.80 -12.87 15.94
C ALA A 189 17.40 -11.80 16.89
N ALA A 190 18.17 -10.85 16.35
CA ALA A 190 18.73 -9.75 17.14
C ALA A 190 17.66 -8.79 17.68
N LEU A 191 16.55 -8.58 16.96
CA LEU A 191 15.43 -7.75 17.43
C LEU A 191 14.60 -8.44 18.54
N ALA A 192 14.54 -9.78 18.55
CA ALA A 192 13.84 -10.52 19.59
C ALA A 192 14.71 -10.82 20.83
N GLU A 193 16.03 -10.62 20.77
CA GLU A 193 16.91 -10.85 21.91
C GLU A 193 16.59 -9.88 23.05
N GLY A 194 15.93 -10.40 24.10
CA GLY A 194 15.48 -9.60 25.26
C GLY A 194 14.17 -8.84 25.06
N SER A 195 13.51 -8.97 23.90
CA SER A 195 12.20 -8.35 23.66
C SER A 195 11.08 -9.14 24.34
N ALA A 196 10.13 -8.43 24.96
CA ALA A 196 8.87 -9.01 25.42
C ALA A 196 7.80 -9.03 24.30
N ASP A 197 7.86 -8.04 23.40
CA ASP A 197 6.83 -7.79 22.39
C ASP A 197 7.08 -8.47 21.04
N LEU A 198 8.22 -9.17 20.85
CA LEU A 198 8.57 -9.84 19.59
C LEU A 198 8.96 -11.31 19.82
N ARG A 199 8.15 -12.24 19.30
CA ARG A 199 8.31 -13.69 19.52
C ARG A 199 8.28 -14.47 18.21
N ALA A 200 9.28 -15.32 17.98
CA ALA A 200 9.33 -16.22 16.82
C ALA A 200 8.67 -17.58 17.13
N THR A 201 7.83 -18.06 16.21
CA THR A 201 7.20 -19.39 16.27
C THR A 201 7.38 -20.09 14.93
N VAL A 202 7.86 -21.34 14.93
CA VAL A 202 7.90 -22.17 13.72
C VAL A 202 6.49 -22.69 13.45
N VAL A 203 5.86 -22.18 12.39
CA VAL A 203 4.47 -22.50 11.99
C VAL A 203 4.40 -23.63 10.96
N GLY A 204 5.54 -24.04 10.38
CA GLY A 204 5.61 -25.18 9.49
C GLY A 204 7.03 -25.42 8.98
N ARG A 205 7.15 -26.33 8.02
CA ARG A 205 8.41 -26.61 7.31
C ARG A 205 8.20 -26.64 5.81
N SER A 206 9.16 -26.12 5.07
CA SER A 206 9.17 -26.14 3.61
C SER A 206 9.32 -27.57 3.04
N ARG A 207 9.18 -27.71 1.71
CA ARG A 207 9.45 -28.96 1.00
C ARG A 207 10.83 -29.56 1.34
N GLU A 208 11.88 -28.73 1.43
CA GLU A 208 13.24 -29.13 1.81
C GLU A 208 13.50 -29.11 3.33
N GLN A 209 12.45 -29.16 4.14
CA GLN A 209 12.49 -29.28 5.62
C GLN A 209 13.14 -28.09 6.35
N ARG A 210 13.13 -26.90 5.75
CA ARG A 210 13.54 -25.65 6.43
C ARG A 210 12.37 -25.10 7.25
N ASP A 211 12.66 -24.61 8.45
CA ASP A 211 11.64 -24.02 9.32
C ASP A 211 11.05 -22.75 8.69
N ILE A 212 9.72 -22.63 8.70
CA ILE A 212 8.98 -21.44 8.30
C ILE A 212 8.57 -20.73 9.59
N ALA A 213 9.21 -19.59 9.87
CA ALA A 213 8.99 -18.81 11.09
C ALA A 213 7.96 -17.71 10.87
N ALA A 214 6.96 -17.67 11.75
CA ALA A 214 6.08 -16.54 11.96
C ALA A 214 6.59 -15.73 13.17
N TRP A 215 6.41 -14.42 13.13
CA TRP A 215 6.83 -13.48 14.16
C TRP A 215 5.58 -12.80 14.72
N THR A 216 5.27 -13.07 15.97
CA THR A 216 4.18 -12.41 16.72
C THR A 216 4.72 -11.12 17.31
N LEU A 217 4.03 -10.02 17.00
CA LEU A 217 4.27 -8.69 17.53
C LEU A 217 3.10 -8.35 18.46
N GLY A 218 3.43 -7.95 19.68
CA GLY A 218 2.49 -7.70 20.77
C GLY A 218 2.82 -8.52 22.02
N ASP A 219 2.16 -8.20 23.12
CA ASP A 219 2.41 -8.84 24.41
C ASP A 219 1.97 -10.32 24.46
N ALA A 220 2.30 -11.00 25.56
CA ALA A 220 2.17 -12.45 25.66
C ALA A 220 0.75 -12.98 25.86
N ASP A 221 -0.25 -12.13 26.14
CA ASP A 221 -1.64 -12.55 26.26
C ASP A 221 -2.46 -12.27 24.97
N ASP A 222 -3.79 -12.27 25.05
CA ASP A 222 -4.68 -12.07 23.91
C ASP A 222 -5.77 -11.03 24.24
N THR A 223 -5.49 -10.14 25.18
CA THR A 223 -6.40 -9.13 25.70
C THR A 223 -5.75 -7.76 25.81
N THR A 224 -6.45 -6.73 25.34
CA THR A 224 -6.01 -5.35 25.51
C THR A 224 -5.88 -5.00 27.01
N PRO A 225 -5.11 -3.96 27.40
CA PRO A 225 -5.00 -3.47 28.79
C PRO A 225 -6.28 -3.02 29.50
N VAL A 226 -7.45 -3.19 28.88
CA VAL A 226 -8.78 -3.03 29.48
C VAL A 226 -9.59 -4.34 29.50
N GLY A 227 -8.93 -5.49 29.30
CA GLY A 227 -9.49 -6.85 29.37
C GLY A 227 -10.36 -7.26 28.18
N ALA A 228 -10.21 -6.63 27.02
CA ALA A 228 -11.00 -6.94 25.83
C ALA A 228 -10.24 -7.88 24.88
N PRO A 229 -10.87 -8.89 24.25
CA PRO A 229 -10.19 -9.75 23.29
C PRO A 229 -9.59 -8.96 22.12
N GLU A 230 -8.30 -9.12 21.89
CA GLU A 230 -7.62 -8.36 20.84
C GLU A 230 -8.20 -8.66 19.44
N PRO A 231 -8.17 -7.66 18.54
CA PRO A 231 -8.13 -7.90 17.10
C PRO A 231 -6.78 -8.47 16.68
N ALA A 232 -6.78 -9.18 15.56
CA ALA A 232 -5.55 -9.69 14.98
C ALA A 232 -5.35 -9.27 13.52
N ALA A 233 -4.10 -9.33 13.07
CA ALA A 233 -3.72 -9.11 11.69
C ALA A 233 -2.65 -10.12 11.25
N LEU A 234 -2.71 -10.53 9.99
CA LEU A 234 -1.73 -11.41 9.37
C LEU A 234 -1.11 -10.74 8.14
N VAL A 235 0.22 -10.61 8.14
CA VAL A 235 0.99 -10.11 7.00
C VAL A 235 2.00 -11.17 6.59
N ASN A 236 2.08 -11.52 5.30
CA ASN A 236 3.15 -12.37 4.81
C ASN A 236 3.88 -11.76 3.61
N GLY A 237 5.08 -12.27 3.37
CA GLY A 237 5.91 -11.91 2.22
C GLY A 237 6.58 -13.14 1.60
N THR A 238 7.19 -12.91 0.44
CA THR A 238 7.95 -13.93 -0.32
C THR A 238 7.19 -15.24 -0.55
N ILE A 239 5.87 -15.19 -0.81
CA ILE A 239 5.12 -16.36 -1.29
C ILE A 239 5.58 -16.75 -2.71
N HIS A 240 6.00 -15.77 -3.52
CA HIS A 240 6.82 -16.00 -4.70
C HIS A 240 8.29 -15.65 -4.43
N ALA A 241 9.20 -16.49 -4.92
CA ALA A 241 10.60 -16.42 -4.56
C ALA A 241 11.38 -15.22 -5.12
N ARG A 242 11.12 -14.81 -6.37
CA ARG A 242 11.85 -13.73 -7.08
C ARG A 242 11.58 -12.31 -6.56
N GLU A 243 10.58 -12.14 -5.71
CA GLU A 243 9.99 -10.84 -5.36
C GLU A 243 10.74 -10.24 -4.16
N TRP A 244 12.06 -10.05 -4.30
CA TRP A 244 13.00 -9.74 -3.21
C TRP A 244 12.70 -8.46 -2.42
N ALA A 245 11.92 -7.53 -2.98
CA ALA A 245 11.47 -6.35 -2.25
C ALA A 245 10.40 -6.67 -1.19
N SER A 246 9.65 -7.77 -1.34
CA SER A 246 8.62 -8.22 -0.39
C SER A 246 9.18 -8.54 1.02
N PRO A 247 10.18 -9.43 1.20
CA PRO A 247 10.72 -9.72 2.53
C PRO A 247 11.36 -8.49 3.17
N GLU A 248 11.95 -7.59 2.38
CA GLU A 248 12.49 -6.33 2.87
C GLU A 248 11.42 -5.42 3.45
N VAL A 249 10.26 -5.27 2.78
CA VAL A 249 9.12 -4.50 3.30
C VAL A 249 8.55 -5.14 4.57
N VAL A 250 8.39 -6.46 4.58
CA VAL A 250 7.76 -7.20 5.68
C VAL A 250 8.67 -7.25 6.92
N VAL A 251 9.99 -7.40 6.75
CA VAL A 251 10.96 -7.21 7.86
C VAL A 251 11.05 -5.74 8.26
N GLY A 252 10.96 -4.81 7.32
CA GLY A 252 10.93 -3.37 7.59
C GLY A 252 9.78 -2.93 8.51
N LEU A 253 8.62 -3.61 8.43
CA LEU A 253 7.51 -3.43 9.38
C LEU A 253 7.91 -3.87 10.80
N ILE A 254 8.52 -5.04 10.94
CA ILE A 254 8.99 -5.56 12.23
C ILE A 254 10.08 -4.65 12.82
N GLU A 255 11.03 -4.22 11.99
CA GLU A 255 12.08 -3.26 12.35
C GLU A 255 11.49 -1.94 12.85
N ARG A 256 10.39 -1.46 12.25
CA ARG A 256 9.73 -0.23 12.65
C ARG A 256 9.04 -0.36 14.00
N PHE A 257 8.35 -1.47 14.26
CA PHE A 257 7.72 -1.73 15.56
C PHE A 257 8.77 -1.91 16.66
N ALA A 258 9.76 -2.78 16.47
CA ALA A 258 10.81 -3.02 17.46
C ALA A 258 11.62 -1.75 17.77
N GLY A 259 11.89 -0.91 16.76
CA GLY A 259 12.57 0.39 16.95
C GLY A 259 11.73 1.48 17.63
N ASN A 260 10.43 1.27 17.83
CA ASN A 260 9.51 2.25 18.44
C ASN A 260 8.65 1.64 19.58
N ALA A 261 8.98 0.44 20.08
CA ALA A 261 8.17 -0.24 21.12
C ALA A 261 8.02 0.59 22.42
N GLU A 262 9.03 1.41 22.72
CA GLU A 262 9.09 2.34 23.85
C GLU A 262 8.65 3.78 23.49
N ASP A 263 7.96 3.99 22.37
CA ASP A 263 7.44 5.33 21.99
C ASP A 263 6.38 5.87 22.96
N GLY A 264 5.80 4.98 23.77
CA GLY A 264 4.68 5.28 24.66
C GLY A 264 3.47 5.83 23.92
N GLY A 265 3.34 5.56 22.61
CA GLY A 265 2.48 6.26 21.68
C GLY A 265 1.77 5.31 20.72
N LEU A 266 1.97 5.50 19.41
CA LEU A 266 1.30 4.73 18.37
C LEU A 266 1.77 3.27 18.35
N TYR A 267 3.08 3.04 18.46
CA TYR A 267 3.64 1.70 18.36
C TYR A 267 3.40 0.91 19.65
N ARG A 268 3.57 1.52 20.83
CA ARG A 268 3.17 0.89 22.10
C ARG A 268 1.68 0.56 22.13
N TYR A 269 0.80 1.48 21.70
CA TYR A 269 -0.64 1.20 21.59
C TYR A 269 -0.91 -0.04 20.73
N LEU A 270 -0.27 -0.16 19.57
CA LEU A 270 -0.47 -1.31 18.69
C LEU A 270 0.07 -2.62 19.28
N LEU A 271 1.19 -2.59 20.00
CA LEU A 271 1.74 -3.75 20.71
C LEU A 271 0.89 -4.18 21.92
N ASP A 272 0.09 -3.26 22.48
CA ASP A 272 -0.87 -3.50 23.55
C ASP A 272 -2.30 -3.84 23.05
N HIS A 273 -2.59 -3.75 21.74
CA HIS A 273 -3.97 -3.82 21.23
C HIS A 273 -4.16 -4.64 19.96
N VAL A 274 -3.11 -5.23 19.39
CA VAL A 274 -3.19 -5.97 18.12
C VAL A 274 -2.22 -7.15 18.14
N ASN A 275 -2.76 -8.37 18.14
CA ASN A 275 -2.00 -9.57 17.85
C ASN A 275 -1.63 -9.59 16.36
N LEU A 276 -0.45 -9.05 16.04
CA LEU A 276 0.09 -8.99 14.68
C LEU A 276 1.03 -10.17 14.43
N VAL A 277 0.65 -11.06 13.53
CA VAL A 277 1.53 -12.15 13.06
C VAL A 277 2.10 -11.83 11.69
N VAL A 278 3.41 -11.99 11.56
CA VAL A 278 4.16 -11.66 10.35
C VAL A 278 4.95 -12.88 9.86
N VAL A 279 4.83 -13.25 8.58
CA VAL A 279 5.61 -14.34 7.95
C VAL A 279 6.48 -13.75 6.82
N PRO A 280 7.73 -13.31 7.09
CA PRO A 280 8.52 -12.57 6.10
C PRO A 280 8.90 -13.36 4.85
N VAL A 281 9.16 -14.66 5.01
CA VAL A 281 9.55 -15.56 3.90
C VAL A 281 8.74 -16.84 3.96
N LEU A 282 7.64 -16.90 3.21
CA LEU A 282 6.80 -18.10 3.14
C LEU A 282 7.43 -19.19 2.25
N ASN A 283 7.96 -18.82 1.07
CA ASN A 283 8.63 -19.73 0.14
C ASN A 283 10.15 -19.76 0.37
N VAL A 284 10.57 -20.28 1.54
CA VAL A 284 11.99 -20.32 1.96
C VAL A 284 12.88 -21.01 0.91
N ASP A 285 12.44 -22.14 0.38
CA ASP A 285 13.21 -22.95 -0.57
C ASP A 285 13.43 -22.23 -1.90
N GLY A 286 12.35 -21.66 -2.46
CA GLY A 286 12.44 -20.88 -3.68
C GLY A 286 13.25 -19.61 -3.50
N PHE A 287 13.10 -18.89 -2.39
CA PHE A 287 13.86 -17.68 -2.11
C PHE A 287 15.36 -17.98 -2.04
N LEU A 288 15.77 -19.01 -1.29
CA LEU A 288 17.15 -19.49 -1.29
C LEU A 288 17.63 -19.90 -2.69
N HIS A 289 16.79 -20.52 -3.53
CA HIS A 289 17.15 -20.82 -4.91
C HIS A 289 17.47 -19.57 -5.74
N THR A 290 16.65 -18.52 -5.66
CA THR A 290 16.95 -17.25 -6.36
C THR A 290 18.27 -16.61 -5.92
N GLN A 291 18.64 -16.77 -4.64
CA GLN A 291 19.85 -16.19 -4.07
C GLN A 291 21.13 -16.97 -4.41
N ARG A 292 21.04 -18.25 -4.80
CA ARG A 292 22.20 -19.06 -5.22
C ARG A 292 22.83 -18.56 -6.53
N THR A 293 22.02 -18.06 -7.45
CA THR A 293 22.46 -17.62 -8.79
C THR A 293 21.85 -16.26 -9.13
N PRO A 294 22.20 -15.18 -8.41
CA PRO A 294 21.46 -13.92 -8.41
C PRO A 294 21.48 -13.17 -9.74
N SER A 295 22.45 -13.48 -10.60
CA SER A 295 22.59 -12.94 -11.96
C SER A 295 22.21 -13.93 -13.06
N VAL A 296 21.77 -15.15 -12.75
CA VAL A 296 21.47 -16.18 -13.78
C VAL A 296 20.00 -16.55 -13.73
N THR A 297 19.38 -16.61 -14.90
CA THR A 297 17.97 -16.95 -15.07
C THR A 297 17.83 -18.00 -16.17
N LEU A 298 16.89 -18.94 -16.01
CA LEU A 298 16.62 -19.98 -17.02
C LEU A 298 15.31 -19.65 -17.76
N GLU A 299 15.33 -19.80 -19.08
CA GLU A 299 14.15 -19.70 -19.95
C GLU A 299 13.31 -20.99 -19.91
N SER A 300 12.02 -20.87 -20.21
CA SER A 300 11.11 -22.00 -20.47
C SER A 300 11.54 -22.84 -21.68
N GLU A 301 11.23 -24.14 -21.63
CA GLU A 301 11.47 -25.06 -22.75
C GLU A 301 10.37 -24.93 -23.83
N ALA A 302 10.71 -25.27 -25.08
CA ALA A 302 9.79 -25.21 -26.21
C ALA A 302 8.63 -26.22 -26.06
N GLY A 303 7.51 -25.75 -25.53
CA GLY A 303 6.33 -26.57 -25.21
C GLY A 303 5.70 -26.23 -23.85
N ASP A 304 6.36 -25.41 -23.03
CA ASP A 304 5.80 -24.97 -21.76
C ASP A 304 4.47 -24.23 -21.94
N PRO A 305 3.46 -24.51 -21.09
CA PRO A 305 2.16 -23.87 -21.20
C PRO A 305 2.29 -22.36 -20.95
N ILE A 306 1.77 -21.61 -21.91
CA ILE A 306 1.57 -20.17 -21.80
C ILE A 306 0.32 -19.94 -20.94
N PRO A 307 0.34 -19.01 -19.96
CA PRO A 307 -0.86 -18.66 -19.19
C PRO A 307 -2.02 -18.26 -20.11
N ALA A 308 -3.23 -18.74 -19.80
CA ALA A 308 -4.41 -18.49 -20.62
C ALA A 308 -4.62 -16.98 -20.83
N GLY A 309 -4.71 -16.55 -22.09
CA GLY A 309 -4.83 -15.13 -22.49
C GLY A 309 -3.51 -14.43 -22.85
N GLN A 310 -2.35 -15.06 -22.68
CA GLN A 310 -1.06 -14.48 -23.09
C GLN A 310 -0.64 -14.90 -24.53
N PRO A 311 0.01 -14.01 -25.32
CA PRO A 311 0.47 -14.30 -26.68
C PRO A 311 1.44 -15.49 -26.83
N PRO A 312 1.53 -16.14 -28.01
CA PRO A 312 2.43 -17.27 -28.25
C PRO A 312 3.92 -17.00 -28.01
N GLU A 313 4.39 -15.76 -28.13
CA GLU A 313 5.79 -15.42 -27.80
C GLU A 313 6.17 -15.65 -26.32
N TYR A 314 5.20 -15.85 -25.43
CA TYR A 314 5.43 -16.06 -23.99
C TYR A 314 6.03 -17.44 -23.61
N SER A 315 6.38 -18.29 -24.59
CA SER A 315 7.01 -19.59 -24.40
C SER A 315 8.53 -19.58 -24.22
N ASN A 316 9.22 -18.46 -24.45
CA ASN A 316 10.69 -18.33 -24.30
C ASN A 316 11.02 -17.34 -23.18
N TYR A 317 10.42 -17.51 -22.00
CA TYR A 317 10.44 -16.50 -20.94
C TYR A 317 11.30 -16.96 -19.76
N PRO A 318 12.05 -16.05 -19.12
CA PRO A 318 12.80 -16.38 -17.92
C PRO A 318 11.85 -16.72 -16.75
N ARG A 319 11.97 -17.93 -16.18
CA ARG A 319 11.04 -18.46 -15.17
C ARG A 319 11.69 -19.14 -13.96
N ASP A 320 13.01 -19.37 -13.99
CA ASP A 320 13.76 -20.09 -12.95
C ASP A 320 15.15 -19.48 -12.70
N GLY A 321 15.90 -19.93 -11.70
CA GLY A 321 17.09 -19.20 -11.20
C GLY A 321 16.67 -17.93 -10.46
N ARG A 322 17.27 -16.76 -10.77
CA ARG A 322 16.89 -15.47 -10.15
C ARG A 322 15.40 -15.12 -10.32
N LEU A 323 14.75 -15.57 -11.39
CA LEU A 323 13.31 -15.35 -11.63
C LEU A 323 12.40 -16.56 -11.27
N ARG A 324 12.89 -17.48 -10.43
CA ARG A 324 12.08 -18.51 -9.77
C ARG A 324 10.85 -17.89 -9.10
N ARG A 325 9.66 -18.40 -9.40
CA ARG A 325 8.41 -17.99 -8.73
C ARG A 325 7.95 -19.00 -7.68
N LYS A 326 7.81 -20.27 -8.10
CA LYS A 326 7.13 -21.37 -7.39
C LYS A 326 7.98 -21.97 -6.25
N ASN A 327 7.37 -22.77 -5.37
CA ASN A 327 8.11 -23.60 -4.39
C ASN A 327 8.91 -24.72 -5.10
N LEU A 328 9.82 -25.43 -4.43
CA LEU A 328 10.70 -26.44 -5.07
C LEU A 328 10.10 -27.87 -5.13
N ARG A 329 8.77 -28.00 -5.19
CA ARG A 329 8.11 -29.31 -5.30
C ARG A 329 8.56 -30.07 -6.57
N SER A 330 9.19 -31.22 -6.37
CA SER A 330 9.72 -32.07 -7.46
C SER A 330 10.80 -31.39 -8.30
N VAL A 331 11.59 -30.50 -7.69
CA VAL A 331 12.80 -29.88 -8.26
C VAL A 331 14.01 -30.44 -7.52
N ASP A 332 15.07 -30.80 -8.24
CA ASP A 332 16.39 -31.03 -7.63
C ASP A 332 17.14 -29.69 -7.60
N ALA A 333 17.21 -29.11 -6.41
CA ALA A 333 17.79 -27.80 -6.13
C ALA A 333 19.27 -27.65 -6.55
N ASP A 334 20.02 -28.74 -6.60
CA ASP A 334 21.46 -28.78 -6.88
C ASP A 334 21.74 -29.14 -8.35
N ALA A 335 20.83 -29.90 -8.99
CA ALA A 335 20.88 -30.19 -10.43
C ALA A 335 20.36 -29.03 -11.31
N CYS A 336 19.65 -28.05 -10.73
CA CYS A 336 19.00 -26.95 -11.46
C CYS A 336 19.72 -25.58 -11.61
N PRO A 337 21.06 -25.43 -11.50
CA PRO A 337 21.75 -24.25 -12.05
C PRO A 337 21.98 -24.34 -13.58
N ALA A 338 21.55 -25.43 -14.22
CA ALA A 338 21.55 -25.65 -15.66
C ALA A 338 20.13 -26.03 -16.14
N PRO A 339 19.74 -25.70 -17.39
CA PRO A 339 18.41 -25.97 -17.89
C PRO A 339 18.24 -27.48 -18.12
N ALA A 340 17.34 -28.06 -17.32
CA ALA A 340 16.92 -29.45 -17.39
C ALA A 340 15.41 -29.54 -17.12
N SER A 341 14.76 -30.53 -17.72
CA SER A 341 13.30 -30.68 -17.78
C SER A 341 12.58 -30.90 -16.43
N GLY A 342 13.29 -30.89 -15.31
CA GLY A 342 12.74 -30.93 -13.95
C GLY A 342 12.70 -29.58 -13.21
N CYS A 343 13.42 -28.56 -13.69
CA CYS A 343 13.62 -27.31 -12.93
C CYS A 343 12.36 -26.42 -12.89
N MET A 344 11.59 -26.42 -13.99
CA MET A 344 10.32 -25.71 -14.13
C MET A 344 9.14 -26.32 -13.34
N ASN A 345 9.36 -27.42 -12.60
CA ASN A 345 8.38 -27.98 -11.65
C ASN A 345 8.10 -27.02 -10.48
N GLY A 346 7.38 -27.45 -9.45
CA GLY A 346 6.95 -26.60 -8.34
C GLY A 346 5.49 -26.15 -8.45
N VAL A 347 4.94 -25.66 -7.35
CA VAL A 347 3.58 -25.12 -7.23
C VAL A 347 3.63 -23.62 -6.97
N ASP A 348 2.73 -22.88 -7.63
CA ASP A 348 2.45 -21.49 -7.32
C ASP A 348 1.61 -21.44 -6.04
N LEU A 349 2.24 -21.03 -4.95
CA LEU A 349 1.62 -20.99 -3.63
C LEU A 349 0.42 -20.03 -3.58
N ASN A 350 0.46 -18.94 -4.36
CA ASN A 350 -0.68 -18.01 -4.49
C ASN A 350 -1.70 -18.50 -5.54
N ARG A 351 -1.71 -19.82 -5.83
CA ARG A 351 -2.77 -20.55 -6.56
C ARG A 351 -3.20 -21.83 -5.82
N ASN A 352 -2.60 -22.12 -4.66
CA ASN A 352 -2.78 -23.36 -3.89
C ASN A 352 -3.71 -23.20 -2.69
N SER A 353 -4.31 -22.04 -2.47
CA SER A 353 -5.21 -21.83 -1.33
C SER A 353 -6.48 -22.68 -1.43
N ASP A 354 -7.12 -22.95 -0.30
CA ASP A 354 -8.47 -23.52 -0.18
C ASP A 354 -9.56 -22.47 -0.42
N SER A 355 -9.33 -21.55 -1.36
CA SER A 355 -10.38 -20.63 -1.82
C SER A 355 -11.35 -21.35 -2.77
N GLN A 356 -12.58 -20.85 -2.86
CA GLN A 356 -13.59 -21.33 -3.80
C GLN A 356 -13.19 -21.22 -5.29
N PHE A 357 -12.06 -20.58 -5.59
CA PHE A 357 -11.51 -20.42 -6.94
C PHE A 357 -10.30 -21.31 -7.23
N PHE A 358 -9.95 -22.23 -6.32
CA PHE A 358 -8.99 -23.28 -6.62
C PHE A 358 -9.38 -24.03 -7.90
N ALA A 359 -8.43 -24.17 -8.83
CA ALA A 359 -8.65 -24.78 -10.15
C ALA A 359 -9.77 -24.15 -11.00
N SER A 360 -10.09 -22.86 -10.81
CA SER A 360 -11.11 -22.13 -11.61
C SER A 360 -10.82 -22.03 -13.12
N GLY A 361 -9.58 -22.33 -13.53
CA GLY A 361 -9.10 -22.28 -14.92
C GLY A 361 -8.64 -20.90 -15.41
N ASN A 362 -8.99 -19.83 -14.69
CA ASN A 362 -8.51 -18.47 -15.00
C ASN A 362 -7.18 -18.19 -14.29
N GLN A 363 -6.12 -17.90 -15.06
CA GLN A 363 -4.75 -17.66 -14.54
C GLN A 363 -4.24 -18.72 -13.55
N ASN A 364 -4.71 -19.97 -13.72
CA ASN A 364 -4.55 -21.08 -12.79
C ASN A 364 -4.44 -22.37 -13.65
N SER A 365 -3.52 -23.30 -13.34
CA SER A 365 -3.22 -24.43 -14.24
C SER A 365 -2.89 -25.76 -13.54
N GLY A 366 -3.49 -26.86 -14.02
CA GLY A 366 -3.16 -28.21 -13.58
C GLY A 366 -1.85 -28.77 -14.15
N ASN A 367 -1.20 -28.08 -15.11
CA ASN A 367 0.06 -28.53 -15.69
C ASN A 367 1.24 -28.17 -14.77
N PRO A 368 2.06 -29.15 -14.30
CA PRO A 368 3.21 -28.89 -13.43
C PRO A 368 4.26 -27.91 -13.97
N LEU A 369 4.38 -27.80 -15.30
CA LEU A 369 5.31 -26.87 -15.97
C LEU A 369 4.76 -25.44 -16.06
N SER A 370 3.48 -25.23 -15.70
CA SER A 370 2.91 -23.88 -15.65
C SER A 370 3.53 -23.06 -14.53
N ILE A 371 3.78 -21.79 -14.81
CA ILE A 371 4.21 -20.81 -13.80
C ILE A 371 3.11 -20.51 -12.76
N VAL A 372 1.84 -20.78 -13.10
CA VAL A 372 0.66 -20.69 -12.23
C VAL A 372 0.10 -22.09 -11.88
N HIS A 373 0.99 -23.07 -11.68
CA HIS A 373 0.58 -24.43 -11.34
C HIS A 373 -0.06 -24.47 -9.95
N HIS A 374 -1.34 -24.86 -9.84
CA HIS A 374 -2.10 -24.82 -8.58
C HIS A 374 -1.82 -26.00 -7.63
N GLY A 375 -1.04 -27.02 -8.03
CA GLY A 375 -0.78 -28.21 -7.24
C GLY A 375 -1.91 -29.27 -7.30
N PRO A 376 -1.70 -30.48 -6.74
CA PRO A 376 -2.64 -31.60 -6.88
C PRO A 376 -3.98 -31.43 -6.13
N SER A 377 -4.04 -30.57 -5.12
CA SER A 377 -5.25 -30.29 -4.32
C SER A 377 -5.11 -28.92 -3.65
N PRO A 378 -6.19 -28.35 -3.11
CA PRO A 378 -6.07 -27.20 -2.21
C PRO A 378 -5.17 -27.52 -1.02
N ALA A 379 -4.41 -26.52 -0.57
CA ALA A 379 -3.43 -26.58 0.51
C ALA A 379 -2.50 -27.81 0.46
N SER A 380 -2.13 -28.27 -0.74
CA SER A 380 -1.24 -29.43 -0.93
C SER A 380 0.22 -29.16 -0.55
N GLU A 381 0.60 -27.88 -0.48
CA GLU A 381 1.95 -27.45 -0.19
C GLU A 381 2.12 -27.09 1.30
N PRO A 382 3.19 -27.56 1.95
CA PRO A 382 3.38 -27.34 3.38
C PRO A 382 3.65 -25.85 3.69
N GLU A 383 4.12 -25.07 2.72
CA GLU A 383 4.21 -23.61 2.82
C GLU A 383 2.80 -22.98 2.97
N THR A 384 1.81 -23.41 2.17
CA THR A 384 0.42 -22.93 2.29
C THR A 384 -0.21 -23.37 3.62
N GLN A 385 0.10 -24.58 4.10
CA GLN A 385 -0.33 -25.04 5.44
C GLN A 385 0.32 -24.23 6.57
N ALA A 386 1.58 -23.81 6.43
CA ALA A 386 2.26 -22.94 7.39
C ALA A 386 1.63 -21.54 7.46
N LEU A 387 1.13 -20.99 6.35
CA LEU A 387 0.35 -19.74 6.35
C LEU A 387 -0.96 -19.88 7.13
N TYR A 388 -1.62 -21.04 7.04
CA TYR A 388 -2.82 -21.32 7.83
C TYR A 388 -2.49 -21.48 9.31
N ALA A 389 -1.40 -22.17 9.67
CA ALA A 389 -0.93 -22.24 11.04
C ALA A 389 -0.52 -20.86 11.60
N ALA A 390 0.00 -19.94 10.77
CA ALA A 390 0.24 -18.54 11.15
C ALA A 390 -1.07 -17.78 11.40
N ALA A 391 -2.13 -18.04 10.62
CA ALA A 391 -3.47 -17.50 10.89
C ALA A 391 -4.09 -18.06 12.19
N ASP A 392 -3.83 -19.33 12.53
CA ASP A 392 -4.25 -19.90 13.82
C ASP A 392 -3.45 -19.31 15.00
N LEU A 393 -2.15 -19.10 14.83
CA LEU A 393 -1.29 -18.39 15.79
C LEU A 393 -1.77 -16.95 16.04
N ALA A 394 -2.23 -16.28 14.99
CA ALA A 394 -2.85 -14.96 15.04
C ALA A 394 -4.30 -14.97 15.57
N ARG A 395 -4.80 -16.10 16.10
CA ARG A 395 -6.22 -16.31 16.43
C ARG A 395 -7.15 -16.01 15.25
N ARG A 396 -7.28 -16.97 14.33
CA ARG A 396 -7.99 -16.83 13.05
C ARG A 396 -9.39 -16.19 13.18
N GLU A 397 -10.10 -16.45 14.27
CA GLU A 397 -11.44 -15.90 14.57
C GLU A 397 -11.45 -14.42 14.98
N ARG A 398 -10.29 -13.84 15.29
CA ARG A 398 -10.08 -12.42 15.64
C ARG A 398 -9.40 -11.62 14.54
N LEU A 399 -8.99 -12.26 13.43
CA LEU A 399 -8.41 -11.56 12.30
C LEU A 399 -9.37 -10.47 11.80
N ARG A 400 -8.82 -9.28 11.55
CA ARG A 400 -9.51 -8.14 10.91
C ARG A 400 -8.76 -7.62 9.69
N LEU A 401 -7.54 -8.09 9.43
CA LEU A 401 -6.74 -7.70 8.28
C LEU A 401 -5.85 -8.85 7.80
N TYR A 402 -5.81 -9.07 6.49
CA TYR A 402 -4.84 -9.93 5.82
C TYR A 402 -4.12 -9.19 4.68
N VAL A 403 -2.79 -9.33 4.61
CA VAL A 403 -1.96 -8.74 3.53
C VAL A 403 -0.94 -9.76 3.01
N ASP A 404 -1.02 -10.09 1.73
CA ASP A 404 0.03 -10.81 1.01
C ASP A 404 0.91 -9.80 0.26
N VAL A 405 2.17 -9.61 0.68
CA VAL A 405 3.08 -8.62 0.07
C VAL A 405 3.84 -9.26 -1.10
N HIS A 406 3.67 -8.67 -2.28
CA HIS A 406 4.15 -9.14 -3.56
C HIS A 406 5.00 -8.07 -4.28
N SER A 407 5.68 -8.45 -5.37
CA SER A 407 6.10 -7.49 -6.39
C SER A 407 5.90 -8.08 -7.81
N PHE A 408 5.58 -7.32 -8.85
CA PHE A 408 5.42 -5.87 -8.92
C PHE A 408 4.15 -5.45 -9.66
N GLY A 409 3.76 -4.20 -9.46
CA GLY A 409 2.62 -3.57 -10.14
C GLY A 409 2.24 -2.22 -9.55
N ARG A 410 2.63 -1.96 -8.29
CA ARG A 410 2.23 -0.81 -7.48
C ARG A 410 0.70 -0.70 -7.37
N VAL A 411 0.07 -1.72 -6.82
CA VAL A 411 -1.40 -1.84 -6.72
C VAL A 411 -1.79 -2.68 -5.50
N PHE A 412 -2.90 -2.32 -4.87
CA PHE A 412 -3.60 -3.20 -3.92
C PHE A 412 -4.65 -3.99 -4.71
N PHE A 413 -4.36 -5.25 -5.02
CA PHE A 413 -5.34 -6.15 -5.60
C PHE A 413 -6.33 -6.59 -4.52
N GLY A 414 -7.54 -6.05 -4.61
CA GLY A 414 -8.63 -6.34 -3.70
C GLY A 414 -9.44 -7.56 -4.13
N VAL A 415 -10.12 -8.17 -3.17
CA VAL A 415 -11.11 -9.21 -3.42
C VAL A 415 -12.48 -8.65 -3.05
N ASN A 416 -13.33 -8.26 -3.99
CA ASN A 416 -14.72 -7.95 -3.65
C ASN A 416 -15.49 -9.26 -3.47
N THR A 417 -16.14 -9.39 -2.31
CA THR A 417 -16.83 -10.62 -1.90
C THR A 417 -18.31 -10.62 -2.27
N GLY A 418 -18.86 -9.44 -2.57
CA GLY A 418 -20.30 -9.22 -2.69
C GLY A 418 -20.93 -8.72 -1.38
N ALA A 419 -20.20 -8.79 -0.25
CA ALA A 419 -20.56 -8.10 0.99
C ALA A 419 -20.23 -6.61 0.86
N SER A 420 -21.13 -5.84 0.25
CA SER A 420 -20.94 -4.43 -0.10
C SER A 420 -20.42 -3.54 1.04
N ARG A 421 -20.82 -3.84 2.28
CA ARG A 421 -20.33 -3.18 3.51
C ARG A 421 -18.82 -3.37 3.71
N ARG A 422 -18.38 -4.63 3.83
CA ARG A 422 -16.97 -5.03 3.95
C ARG A 422 -16.13 -4.59 2.75
N ASP A 423 -16.68 -4.68 1.54
CA ASP A 423 -15.99 -4.29 0.31
C ASP A 423 -15.74 -2.76 0.26
N ALA A 424 -16.72 -1.94 0.67
CA ALA A 424 -16.56 -0.48 0.80
C ALA A 424 -15.55 -0.07 1.89
N LEU A 425 -15.53 -0.79 3.02
CA LEU A 425 -14.54 -0.60 4.08
C LEU A 425 -13.13 -0.95 3.62
N THR A 426 -12.98 -2.03 2.85
CA THR A 426 -11.70 -2.46 2.27
C THR A 426 -11.16 -1.40 1.30
N ALA A 427 -12.02 -0.87 0.41
CA ALA A 427 -11.64 0.24 -0.49
C ALA A 427 -11.20 1.50 0.28
N THR A 428 -11.92 1.86 1.34
CA THR A 428 -11.59 3.00 2.20
C THR A 428 -10.26 2.80 2.94
N LEU A 429 -10.04 1.62 3.51
CA LEU A 429 -8.79 1.24 4.19
C LEU A 429 -7.59 1.38 3.23
N VAL A 430 -7.68 0.79 2.04
CA VAL A 430 -6.62 0.85 1.02
C VAL A 430 -6.32 2.29 0.60
N GLN A 431 -7.36 3.12 0.37
CA GLN A 431 -7.15 4.54 0.02
C GLN A 431 -6.36 5.29 1.10
N ARG A 432 -6.67 5.04 2.38
CA ARG A 432 -5.95 5.65 3.52
C ARG A 432 -4.49 5.18 3.56
N MET A 433 -4.26 3.88 3.38
CA MET A 433 -2.93 3.28 3.36
C MET A 433 -2.07 3.76 2.18
N SER A 434 -2.61 3.87 0.95
CA SER A 434 -1.86 4.48 -0.16
C SER A 434 -1.53 5.95 0.12
N GLY A 435 -2.40 6.68 0.82
CA GLY A 435 -2.10 8.05 1.26
C GLY A 435 -0.88 8.12 2.17
N ALA A 436 -0.79 7.20 3.12
CA ALA A 436 0.30 7.10 4.10
C ALA A 436 1.70 6.83 3.53
N THR A 437 1.81 6.43 2.25
CA THR A 437 3.12 6.39 1.55
C THR A 437 3.76 7.77 1.33
N GLY A 438 3.07 8.86 1.68
CA GLY A 438 3.53 10.25 1.48
C GLY A 438 3.51 10.72 0.01
N ARG A 439 3.12 9.85 -0.93
CA ARG A 439 3.08 10.13 -2.38
C ARG A 439 1.67 10.29 -2.95
N GLY A 440 0.68 10.43 -2.08
CA GLY A 440 -0.73 10.66 -2.41
C GLY A 440 -1.58 9.38 -2.48
N ALA A 441 -2.88 9.54 -2.25
CA ALA A 441 -3.84 8.44 -2.08
C ALA A 441 -4.03 7.51 -3.31
N ASN A 442 -3.46 7.87 -4.45
CA ASN A 442 -3.48 7.05 -5.68
C ASN A 442 -2.07 6.56 -6.09
N ARG A 443 -1.05 6.64 -5.21
CA ARG A 443 0.29 6.06 -5.49
C ARG A 443 0.16 4.56 -5.77
N TYR A 444 -0.65 3.88 -4.96
CA TYR A 444 -1.06 2.50 -5.10
C TYR A 444 -2.60 2.47 -5.27
N PRO A 445 -3.13 2.40 -6.50
CA PRO A 445 -4.56 2.21 -6.72
C PRO A 445 -5.10 0.94 -6.05
N TYR A 446 -6.39 0.94 -5.76
CA TYR A 446 -7.17 -0.26 -5.40
C TYR A 446 -7.78 -0.84 -6.67
N ASP A 447 -7.42 -2.08 -7.01
CA ASP A 447 -7.99 -2.82 -8.14
C ASP A 447 -8.66 -4.10 -7.62
N ALA A 448 -9.99 -4.09 -7.54
CA ALA A 448 -10.73 -5.14 -6.84
C ALA A 448 -11.39 -6.12 -7.81
N THR A 449 -11.00 -7.39 -7.70
CA THR A 449 -11.60 -8.50 -8.45
C THR A 449 -13.11 -8.55 -8.16
N PRO A 450 -13.99 -8.57 -9.19
CA PRO A 450 -15.44 -8.58 -8.99
C PRO A 450 -15.95 -9.83 -8.24
N PRO A 451 -17.09 -9.73 -7.52
CA PRO A 451 -17.68 -10.87 -6.81
C PRO A 451 -17.93 -12.08 -7.71
N GLY A 452 -17.55 -13.27 -7.23
CA GLY A 452 -17.67 -14.52 -7.97
C GLY A 452 -16.56 -14.79 -9.01
N PHE A 453 -15.53 -13.94 -9.08
CA PHE A 453 -14.33 -14.17 -9.88
C PHE A 453 -13.10 -14.31 -8.98
N GLY A 454 -12.13 -15.12 -9.42
CA GLY A 454 -10.88 -15.34 -8.71
C GLY A 454 -9.97 -16.36 -9.38
N ILE A 455 -8.75 -16.47 -8.86
CA ILE A 455 -7.60 -17.20 -9.42
C ILE A 455 -7.05 -18.28 -8.48
N GLY A 456 -7.57 -18.41 -7.24
CA GLY A 456 -7.08 -19.33 -6.22
C GLY A 456 -6.07 -18.70 -5.25
N SER A 457 -6.09 -17.38 -5.09
CA SER A 457 -5.13 -16.64 -4.27
C SER A 457 -5.45 -16.65 -2.77
N THR A 458 -4.44 -16.33 -1.95
CA THR A 458 -4.50 -16.34 -0.48
C THR A 458 -5.48 -15.31 0.08
N ASP A 459 -5.48 -14.11 -0.48
CA ASP A 459 -6.43 -13.04 -0.17
C ASP A 459 -7.89 -13.41 -0.46
N GLU A 460 -8.16 -14.25 -1.46
CA GLU A 460 -9.49 -14.79 -1.74
C GLU A 460 -9.96 -15.73 -0.63
N TYR A 461 -9.07 -16.58 -0.10
CA TYR A 461 -9.38 -17.47 1.02
C TYR A 461 -9.76 -16.66 2.27
N PHE A 462 -8.94 -15.69 2.68
CA PHE A 462 -9.23 -14.86 3.85
C PHE A 462 -10.42 -13.92 3.62
N GLY A 463 -10.52 -13.32 2.43
CA GLY A 463 -11.58 -12.38 2.08
C GLY A 463 -12.96 -13.04 2.06
N TYR A 464 -13.14 -14.13 1.32
CA TYR A 464 -14.42 -14.84 1.27
C TYR A 464 -14.69 -15.67 2.53
N GLY A 465 -13.67 -16.33 3.08
CA GLY A 465 -13.82 -17.25 4.22
C GLY A 465 -14.07 -16.56 5.55
N LEU A 466 -13.39 -15.44 5.82
CA LEU A 466 -13.48 -14.71 7.10
C LEU A 466 -14.23 -13.37 7.02
N GLN A 467 -14.56 -12.88 5.81
CA GLN A 467 -15.23 -11.59 5.61
C GLN A 467 -14.45 -10.41 6.25
N ILE A 468 -13.13 -10.42 6.09
CA ILE A 468 -12.20 -9.36 6.54
C ILE A 468 -11.59 -8.64 5.33
N PRO A 469 -11.14 -7.38 5.44
CA PRO A 469 -10.23 -6.77 4.50
C PRO A 469 -9.03 -7.68 4.22
N ALA A 470 -8.88 -8.08 2.96
CA ALA A 470 -7.86 -8.98 2.47
C ALA A 470 -7.46 -8.56 1.06
N TYR A 471 -6.16 -8.48 0.80
CA TYR A 471 -5.61 -8.06 -0.48
C TYR A 471 -4.17 -8.52 -0.70
N THR A 472 -3.83 -8.68 -1.98
CA THR A 472 -2.47 -8.80 -2.50
C THR A 472 -1.91 -7.39 -2.72
N LEU A 473 -0.86 -7.01 -1.98
CA LEU A 473 -0.15 -5.74 -2.17
C LEU A 473 1.04 -5.95 -3.12
N GLU A 474 0.86 -5.59 -4.38
CA GLU A 474 1.94 -5.52 -5.36
C GLU A 474 2.75 -4.23 -5.15
N ILE A 475 4.01 -4.36 -4.74
CA ILE A 475 4.92 -3.23 -4.53
C ILE A 475 5.54 -2.73 -5.84
N GLU A 476 6.39 -1.71 -5.73
CA GLU A 476 7.07 -1.08 -6.87
C GLU A 476 7.99 -2.03 -7.65
N PRO A 477 8.23 -1.80 -8.96
CA PRO A 477 7.70 -0.73 -9.84
C PRO A 477 6.22 -0.86 -10.23
N THR A 478 5.73 0.07 -11.07
CA THR A 478 4.53 -0.15 -11.89
C THR A 478 4.71 -1.30 -12.91
N GLY A 479 3.63 -1.65 -13.61
CA GLY A 479 3.67 -2.52 -14.81
C GLY A 479 4.66 -2.11 -15.93
N ASN A 480 5.28 -0.91 -15.86
CA ASN A 480 6.38 -0.51 -16.74
C ASN A 480 7.73 -1.17 -16.36
N GLY A 481 7.80 -1.92 -15.26
CA GLY A 481 9.02 -2.59 -14.80
C GLY A 481 10.10 -1.59 -14.39
N ALA A 482 11.35 -2.01 -14.47
CA ALA A 482 12.50 -1.22 -14.03
C ALA A 482 12.79 0.02 -14.90
N SER A 483 12.10 0.19 -16.03
CA SER A 483 12.17 1.42 -16.82
C SER A 483 11.75 2.66 -16.03
N GLU A 484 10.90 2.50 -15.00
CA GLU A 484 10.53 3.58 -14.06
C GLU A 484 11.75 4.16 -13.30
N TYR A 485 12.82 3.37 -13.13
CA TYR A 485 14.05 3.76 -12.43
C TYR A 485 15.26 3.84 -13.38
N GLY A 486 15.02 4.11 -14.67
CA GLY A 486 16.07 4.28 -15.68
C GLY A 486 16.58 2.98 -16.29
N GLY A 487 15.95 1.84 -15.98
CA GLY A 487 16.26 0.56 -16.60
C GLY A 487 15.84 0.46 -18.07
N PHE A 488 16.27 -0.61 -18.75
CA PHE A 488 16.02 -0.76 -20.19
C PHE A 488 14.61 -1.27 -20.56
N GLY A 489 13.76 -1.63 -19.58
CA GLY A 489 12.38 -2.06 -19.81
C GLY A 489 12.30 -3.46 -20.41
N TYR A 490 13.16 -4.37 -19.96
CA TYR A 490 13.07 -5.78 -20.32
C TYR A 490 11.88 -6.41 -19.61
N HIS A 491 11.08 -7.21 -20.32
CA HIS A 491 9.94 -7.89 -19.70
C HIS A 491 10.39 -8.68 -18.46
N HIS A 492 9.76 -8.40 -17.31
CA HIS A 492 10.05 -8.96 -15.99
C HIS A 492 11.26 -8.40 -15.22
N ASP A 493 11.92 -7.34 -15.70
CA ASP A 493 12.94 -6.60 -14.92
C ASP A 493 12.37 -5.97 -13.62
N GLY A 494 11.06 -5.75 -13.53
CA GLY A 494 10.41 -5.23 -12.33
C GLY A 494 10.50 -6.11 -11.07
N PHE A 495 10.80 -7.40 -11.18
CA PHE A 495 11.12 -8.23 -10.00
C PHE A 495 12.55 -7.99 -9.46
N ILE A 496 13.30 -7.11 -10.12
CA ILE A 496 14.71 -6.79 -9.86
C ILE A 496 14.82 -5.26 -9.68
N LEU A 497 14.06 -4.72 -8.72
CA LEU A 497 14.10 -3.30 -8.35
C LEU A 497 15.56 -2.84 -8.03
N PRO A 498 15.99 -1.63 -8.41
CA PRO A 498 17.32 -1.13 -8.05
C PRO A 498 17.52 -1.03 -6.54
N GLU A 499 18.74 -1.31 -6.08
CA GLU A 499 19.10 -1.37 -4.66
C GLU A 499 18.84 -0.05 -3.92
N SER A 500 18.99 1.10 -4.58
CA SER A 500 18.76 2.44 -4.01
C SER A 500 17.30 2.76 -3.67
N GLU A 501 16.33 2.01 -4.21
CA GLU A 501 14.91 2.29 -3.97
C GLU A 501 14.38 1.60 -2.71
N ILE A 502 14.99 0.49 -2.28
CA ILE A 502 14.39 -0.38 -1.27
C ILE A 502 14.31 0.29 0.12
N ALA A 503 15.32 1.09 0.50
CA ALA A 503 15.30 1.81 1.77
C ALA A 503 14.12 2.79 1.87
N ARG A 504 13.76 3.43 0.75
CA ARG A 504 12.54 4.26 0.63
C ARG A 504 11.28 3.40 0.69
N VAL A 505 11.20 2.35 -0.14
CA VAL A 505 10.00 1.49 -0.25
C VAL A 505 9.66 0.83 1.08
N ARG A 506 10.65 0.33 1.83
CA ARG A 506 10.46 -0.19 3.21
C ARG A 506 9.79 0.84 4.12
N ARG A 507 10.31 2.07 4.17
CA ARG A 507 9.77 3.13 5.04
C ARG A 507 8.34 3.52 4.64
N GLU A 508 8.14 3.86 3.35
CA GLU A 508 6.84 4.31 2.83
C GLU A 508 5.74 3.26 3.00
N LEU A 509 6.07 1.96 2.93
CA LEU A 509 5.11 0.87 3.16
C LEU A 509 4.98 0.46 4.63
N ALA A 510 6.01 0.59 5.46
CA ALA A 510 5.86 0.42 6.90
C ALA A 510 4.90 1.46 7.51
N ASP A 511 4.98 2.72 7.07
CA ASP A 511 4.01 3.77 7.45
C ASP A 511 2.59 3.40 6.98
N ALA A 512 2.44 2.95 5.72
CA ALA A 512 1.15 2.54 5.17
C ALA A 512 0.52 1.36 5.93
N LEU A 513 1.28 0.29 6.19
CA LEU A 513 0.83 -0.90 6.92
C LEU A 513 0.49 -0.55 8.38
N THR A 514 1.30 0.29 9.04
CA THR A 514 1.04 0.74 10.43
C THR A 514 -0.29 1.49 10.53
N LEU A 515 -0.61 2.40 9.60
CA LEU A 515 -1.91 3.08 9.58
C LEU A 515 -3.07 2.10 9.36
N GLY A 516 -2.87 1.07 8.52
CA GLY A 516 -3.86 0.02 8.29
C GLY A 516 -4.18 -0.78 9.56
N LEU A 517 -3.14 -1.20 10.28
CA LEU A 517 -3.25 -1.90 11.56
C LEU A 517 -3.99 -1.05 12.60
N TYR A 518 -3.60 0.21 12.76
CA TYR A 518 -4.23 1.16 13.68
C TYR A 518 -5.71 1.45 13.37
N ARG A 519 -6.10 1.44 12.09
CA ARG A 519 -7.49 1.58 11.67
C ARG A 519 -8.31 0.31 11.96
N MET A 520 -7.71 -0.87 11.82
CA MET A 520 -8.37 -2.15 12.06
C MET A 520 -8.37 -2.59 13.54
N ALA A 521 -7.53 -1.97 14.39
CA ALA A 521 -7.60 -2.09 15.84
C ALA A 521 -8.99 -1.70 16.39
N GLY A 522 -9.60 -0.66 15.81
CA GLY A 522 -10.96 -0.20 16.09
C GLY A 522 -11.11 1.31 15.86
N PRO A 523 -12.34 1.82 15.66
CA PRO A 523 -12.62 3.25 15.74
C PRO A 523 -12.37 3.80 17.16
N PRO A 524 -12.06 5.10 17.30
CA PRO A 524 -11.83 5.73 18.59
C PRO A 524 -13.10 5.82 19.45
N THR A 525 -12.94 5.63 20.76
CA THR A 525 -13.97 5.81 21.78
C THR A 525 -13.56 6.94 22.73
N LEU A 526 -14.48 7.84 23.10
CA LEU A 526 -14.28 8.75 24.24
C LEU A 526 -14.61 7.98 25.54
N ILE A 527 -13.62 7.79 26.42
CA ILE A 527 -13.75 6.90 27.59
C ILE A 527 -13.87 7.64 28.91
N GLU A 528 -13.35 8.86 29.02
CA GLU A 528 -13.43 9.67 30.24
C GLU A 528 -13.50 11.17 29.91
N ALA A 529 -14.27 11.93 30.69
CA ALA A 529 -14.23 13.38 30.73
C ALA A 529 -14.26 13.88 32.18
N GLN A 530 -13.52 14.97 32.44
CA GLN A 530 -13.58 15.70 33.71
C GLN A 530 -13.69 17.20 33.42
N ILE A 531 -14.57 17.90 34.14
CA ILE A 531 -14.60 19.37 34.19
C ILE A 531 -14.20 19.80 35.60
N ARG A 532 -13.25 20.73 35.68
CA ARG A 532 -12.71 21.28 36.92
C ARG A 532 -12.83 22.79 36.93
N GLU A 533 -13.09 23.38 38.07
CA GLU A 533 -12.97 24.83 38.27
C GLU A 533 -11.49 25.23 38.16
N ALA A 534 -11.16 26.15 37.26
CA ALA A 534 -9.77 26.52 36.97
C ALA A 534 -9.12 27.25 38.17
N GLU A 535 -9.90 28.03 38.92
CA GLU A 535 -9.49 28.70 40.14
C GLU A 535 -9.76 27.81 41.37
N GLY A 536 -8.93 26.78 41.54
CA GLY A 536 -9.00 25.86 42.69
C GLY A 536 -8.80 24.38 42.37
N ASP A 537 -8.77 23.99 41.09
CA ASP A 537 -8.60 22.60 40.59
C ASP A 537 -9.66 21.61 41.13
N ARG A 538 -10.83 22.12 41.49
CA ARG A 538 -11.92 21.34 42.06
C ARG A 538 -12.75 20.69 40.96
N VAL A 539 -12.93 19.37 41.02
CA VAL A 539 -13.82 18.65 40.10
C VAL A 539 -15.26 19.09 40.32
N VAL A 540 -15.92 19.54 39.25
CA VAL A 540 -17.37 19.86 39.23
C VAL A 540 -18.17 18.77 38.51
N TYR A 541 -17.55 18.12 37.52
CA TYR A 541 -18.12 17.00 36.77
C TYR A 541 -17.03 15.96 36.48
N SER A 542 -17.37 14.68 36.61
CA SER A 542 -16.60 13.60 36.00
C SER A 542 -17.52 12.54 35.42
N ALA A 543 -17.10 11.93 34.33
CA ALA A 543 -17.82 10.85 33.68
C ALA A 543 -16.83 9.86 33.07
N ARG A 544 -17.00 8.57 33.35
CA ARG A 544 -16.09 7.50 32.90
C ARG A 544 -16.87 6.25 32.51
N TRP A 545 -16.58 5.75 31.32
CA TRP A 545 -17.05 4.45 30.87
C TRP A 545 -16.24 3.32 31.55
N GLN A 546 -16.94 2.35 32.13
CA GLN A 546 -16.34 1.16 32.74
C GLN A 546 -16.97 -0.10 32.17
N ALA A 547 -16.19 -1.18 32.02
CA ALA A 547 -16.70 -2.43 31.48
C ALA A 547 -17.85 -2.99 32.36
N GLN A 548 -18.96 -3.38 31.72
CA GLN A 548 -20.10 -4.02 32.38
C GLN A 548 -20.67 -5.11 31.47
N GLY A 549 -20.40 -6.38 31.81
CA GLY A 549 -20.74 -7.50 30.94
C GLY A 549 -20.03 -7.35 29.59
N ASP A 550 -20.78 -7.51 28.50
CA ASP A 550 -20.24 -7.39 27.14
C ASP A 550 -20.10 -5.92 26.67
N GLY A 551 -20.67 -4.96 27.39
CA GLY A 551 -20.68 -3.53 27.06
C GLY A 551 -19.94 -2.66 28.08
N ARG A 552 -20.30 -1.37 28.13
CA ARG A 552 -19.80 -0.39 29.09
C ARG A 552 -20.96 0.30 29.83
N ALA A 553 -20.74 0.64 31.10
CA ALA A 553 -21.63 1.48 31.89
C ALA A 553 -20.95 2.82 32.17
N LEU A 554 -21.70 3.92 32.03
CA LEU A 554 -21.22 5.24 32.37
C LEU A 554 -21.36 5.46 33.88
N GLN A 555 -20.25 5.76 34.56
CA GLN A 555 -20.28 6.30 35.92
C GLN A 555 -20.09 7.80 35.86
N THR A 556 -21.02 8.55 36.43
CA THR A 556 -20.99 10.01 36.52
C THR A 556 -20.93 10.46 37.98
N ASP A 557 -20.20 11.54 38.22
CA ASP A 557 -20.24 12.30 39.48
C ASP A 557 -20.39 13.79 39.15
N VAL A 558 -21.35 14.44 39.79
CA VAL A 558 -21.71 15.84 39.57
C VAL A 558 -21.69 16.54 40.92
N ALA A 559 -20.56 17.16 41.25
CA ALA A 559 -20.37 17.81 42.54
C ALA A 559 -21.16 19.13 42.61
N GLU A 560 -21.12 19.93 41.54
CA GLU A 560 -21.86 21.20 41.42
C GLU A 560 -22.28 21.49 39.97
N PRO A 561 -23.39 22.24 39.75
CA PRO A 561 -23.77 22.70 38.42
C PRO A 561 -22.72 23.64 37.80
N LEU A 562 -22.62 23.63 36.47
CA LEU A 562 -21.83 24.64 35.76
C LEU A 562 -22.46 26.02 35.86
N ALA A 563 -21.64 27.02 36.16
CA ALA A 563 -22.02 28.43 36.25
C ALA A 563 -21.53 29.21 35.02
N THR A 564 -22.21 30.31 34.72
CA THR A 564 -21.74 31.26 33.71
C THR A 564 -20.65 32.16 34.31
N GLN A 565 -19.76 32.68 33.46
CA GLN A 565 -18.62 33.54 33.81
C GLN A 565 -17.54 32.91 34.72
N THR A 566 -17.75 31.70 35.22
CA THR A 566 -16.70 30.88 35.86
C THR A 566 -15.78 30.26 34.80
N SER A 567 -14.47 30.24 35.08
CA SER A 567 -13.47 29.57 34.26
C SER A 567 -13.30 28.12 34.68
N TYR A 568 -13.33 27.22 33.70
CA TYR A 568 -13.23 25.78 33.86
C TYR A 568 -12.11 25.20 33.00
N ARG A 569 -11.59 24.04 33.41
CA ARG A 569 -10.75 23.17 32.60
C ARG A 569 -11.52 21.89 32.29
N LEU A 570 -11.73 21.61 31.00
CA LEU A 570 -12.18 20.32 30.51
C LEU A 570 -10.96 19.45 30.17
N TRP A 571 -10.99 18.20 30.58
CA TRP A 571 -10.02 17.16 30.21
C TRP A 571 -10.79 15.95 29.67
N LEU A 572 -10.30 15.39 28.56
CA LEU A 572 -10.88 14.25 27.84
C LEU A 572 -9.81 13.16 27.68
N ALA A 573 -10.21 11.89 27.74
CA ALA A 573 -9.38 10.75 27.36
C ALA A 573 -10.10 9.84 26.37
N PHE A 574 -9.34 9.36 25.38
CA PHE A 574 -9.75 8.42 24.35
C PHE A 574 -9.10 7.05 24.60
N ASP A 575 -9.62 5.99 24.00
CA ASP A 575 -9.08 4.62 24.13
C ASP A 575 -7.84 4.35 23.28
N LYS A 576 -7.46 5.27 22.37
CA LYS A 576 -6.33 5.14 21.45
C LYS A 576 -5.61 6.49 21.23
N PRO A 577 -4.32 6.48 20.86
CA PRO A 577 -3.60 7.69 20.43
C PRO A 577 -4.34 8.37 19.29
N MET A 578 -4.67 9.65 19.42
CA MET A 578 -5.39 10.40 18.40
C MET A 578 -4.44 11.18 17.48
N ARG A 579 -3.25 11.58 17.96
CA ARG A 579 -2.26 12.34 17.19
C ARG A 579 -0.86 11.74 17.26
N VAL A 580 -0.07 12.04 16.24
CA VAL A 580 1.38 11.81 16.21
C VAL A 580 2.10 13.14 16.32
N ARG A 581 3.39 13.08 16.68
CA ARG A 581 4.27 14.25 16.72
C ARG A 581 5.44 14.07 15.76
N ASP A 582 5.96 15.18 15.26
CA ASP A 582 7.18 15.20 14.47
C ASP A 582 8.44 15.23 15.37
N GLU A 583 9.62 15.31 14.73
CA GLU A 583 10.92 15.41 15.41
C GLU A 583 11.09 16.72 16.21
N GLN A 584 10.23 17.72 15.98
CA GLN A 584 10.17 18.98 16.73
C GLN A 584 9.18 18.90 17.91
N ASN A 585 8.56 17.73 18.13
CA ASN A 585 7.52 17.46 19.13
C ASN A 585 6.19 18.21 18.86
N GLU A 586 5.99 18.72 17.65
CA GLU A 586 4.75 19.40 17.25
C GLU A 586 3.69 18.39 16.80
N VAL A 587 2.42 18.69 17.08
CA VAL A 587 1.30 17.82 16.66
C VAL A 587 1.07 17.96 15.15
N VAL A 588 1.20 16.85 14.42
CA VAL A 588 1.09 16.84 12.96
C VAL A 588 0.06 15.80 12.48
N PRO A 589 -0.51 15.96 11.26
CA PRO A 589 -1.33 14.93 10.64
C PRO A 589 -0.48 13.69 10.39
N TYR A 590 -1.06 12.49 10.51
CA TYR A 590 -0.42 11.29 10.00
C TYR A 590 -0.17 11.41 8.49
N ALA A 591 0.89 10.77 7.98
CA ALA A 591 1.28 10.86 6.57
C ALA A 591 0.10 10.69 5.61
N GLY A 592 -0.07 11.66 4.69
CA GLY A 592 -1.14 11.67 3.69
C GLY A 592 -2.57 11.80 4.21
N GLN A 593 -2.79 12.02 5.52
CA GLN A 593 -4.11 12.20 6.13
C GLN A 593 -4.41 13.69 6.35
N THR A 594 -5.71 14.01 6.45
CA THR A 594 -6.22 15.38 6.52
C THR A 594 -7.23 15.58 7.65
N ALA A 595 -7.16 14.75 8.70
CA ALA A 595 -8.03 14.88 9.87
C ALA A 595 -7.72 16.20 10.62
N PRO A 596 -8.73 16.97 11.07
CA PRO A 596 -8.50 18.19 11.85
C PRO A 596 -7.70 17.91 13.13
N LEU A 597 -6.69 18.73 13.43
CA LEU A 597 -5.79 18.46 14.55
C LEU A 597 -6.44 18.73 15.92
N ALA A 598 -7.32 19.73 16.04
CA ALA A 598 -8.12 19.98 17.24
C ALA A 598 -9.49 19.27 17.14
N PRO A 599 -10.08 18.83 18.27
CA PRO A 599 -11.47 18.37 18.33
C PRO A 599 -12.45 19.55 18.21
N SER A 600 -13.67 19.31 17.71
CA SER A 600 -14.79 20.24 17.83
C SER A 600 -15.60 19.89 19.07
N ILE A 601 -15.59 20.79 20.07
CA ILE A 601 -16.22 20.57 21.37
C ILE A 601 -17.29 21.63 21.61
N ALA A 602 -18.45 21.21 22.12
CA ALA A 602 -19.54 22.12 22.48
C ALA A 602 -20.31 21.65 23.72
N ILE A 603 -20.87 22.59 24.48
CA ILE A 603 -21.95 22.31 25.42
C ILE A 603 -23.27 22.47 24.66
N GLU A 604 -24.02 21.38 24.52
CA GLU A 604 -25.39 21.40 23.99
C GLU A 604 -26.38 21.22 25.15
N GLY A 605 -27.52 21.90 25.09
CA GLY A 605 -28.46 21.95 26.21
C GLY A 605 -29.91 22.13 25.79
N LEU A 606 -30.80 21.87 26.75
CA LEU A 606 -32.25 21.95 26.60
C LEU A 606 -32.83 22.67 27.83
N SER A 607 -33.43 23.84 27.62
CA SER A 607 -34.06 24.62 28.71
C SER A 607 -35.27 23.91 29.30
N ALA A 608 -35.77 24.37 30.46
CA ALA A 608 -37.00 23.89 31.07
C ALA A 608 -38.21 23.94 30.11
N GLU A 609 -38.28 24.97 29.26
CA GLU A 609 -39.31 25.16 28.21
C GLU A 609 -39.10 24.25 26.99
N GLY A 610 -38.00 23.49 26.94
CA GLY A 610 -37.63 22.66 25.80
C GLY A 610 -36.96 23.41 24.65
N THR A 611 -36.37 24.59 24.90
CA THR A 611 -35.60 25.31 23.89
C THR A 611 -34.17 24.76 23.84
N SER A 612 -33.74 24.29 22.67
CA SER A 612 -32.36 23.81 22.47
C SER A 612 -31.38 24.96 22.33
N PHE A 613 -30.19 24.82 22.90
CA PHE A 613 -29.08 25.76 22.75
C PHE A 613 -27.74 25.02 22.60
N ARG A 614 -26.73 25.73 22.08
CA ARG A 614 -25.37 25.24 21.88
C ARG A 614 -24.37 26.36 22.14
N GLN A 615 -23.28 26.03 22.82
CA GLN A 615 -22.09 26.86 22.97
C GLN A 615 -20.88 26.06 22.51
N ASP A 616 -20.28 26.45 21.40
CA ASP A 616 -18.98 25.92 20.96
C ASP A 616 -17.86 26.44 21.88
N LEU A 617 -16.86 25.60 22.15
CA LEU A 617 -15.70 25.94 22.97
C LEU A 617 -14.49 26.22 22.08
N ASP A 618 -13.64 27.17 22.50
CA ASP A 618 -12.38 27.45 21.81
C ASP A 618 -11.36 26.33 22.08
N THR A 619 -10.83 25.77 21.00
CA THR A 619 -9.89 24.64 21.00
C THR A 619 -8.57 25.00 20.28
N GLU A 620 -8.39 26.23 19.81
CA GLU A 620 -7.19 26.61 19.06
C GLU A 620 -5.96 26.83 19.98
N ALA A 621 -6.19 27.23 21.23
CA ALA A 621 -5.13 27.52 22.21
C ALA A 621 -4.72 26.33 23.09
N GLN A 622 -5.12 25.10 22.74
CA GLN A 622 -5.28 23.99 23.68
C GLN A 622 -4.79 22.64 23.14
N GLY A 623 -4.37 21.74 24.04
CA GLY A 623 -3.32 20.76 23.74
C GLY A 623 -3.66 19.28 23.92
N TRP A 624 -3.03 18.46 23.08
CA TRP A 624 -2.97 17.01 23.24
C TRP A 624 -1.97 16.61 24.33
N LEU A 625 -2.39 15.69 25.19
CA LEU A 625 -1.70 15.19 26.38
C LEU A 625 -1.61 13.65 26.33
N ALA A 626 -0.96 13.05 27.33
CA ALA A 626 -0.93 11.60 27.53
C ALA A 626 -1.69 11.22 28.80
N GLN A 627 -2.50 10.17 28.73
CA GLN A 627 -3.19 9.49 29.84
C GLN A 627 -2.59 8.10 30.03
N ARG A 628 -2.55 7.30 28.97
CA ARG A 628 -1.85 6.00 28.87
C ARG A 628 -0.84 6.02 27.73
N TYR A 629 -1.20 6.63 26.61
CA TYR A 629 -0.38 6.80 25.41
C TYR A 629 -0.20 8.27 25.02
N ALA A 630 0.84 8.56 24.24
CA ALA A 630 1.07 9.89 23.72
C ALA A 630 -0.11 10.36 22.83
N ASN A 631 -0.71 11.49 23.20
CA ASN A 631 -1.82 12.12 22.47
C ASN A 631 -3.14 11.30 22.47
N ASP A 632 -3.40 10.50 23.49
CA ASP A 632 -4.70 9.87 23.75
C ASP A 632 -5.64 10.74 24.61
N ALA A 633 -5.19 11.92 25.06
CA ALA A 633 -5.96 12.84 25.88
C ALA A 633 -5.90 14.27 25.36
N TYR A 634 -6.91 15.08 25.68
CA TYR A 634 -7.01 16.48 25.28
C TYR A 634 -7.54 17.34 26.42
N ALA A 635 -6.97 18.53 26.63
CA ALA A 635 -7.45 19.46 27.65
C ALA A 635 -7.65 20.85 27.07
N LEU A 636 -8.70 21.55 27.53
CA LEU A 636 -8.96 22.96 27.24
C LEU A 636 -9.48 23.72 28.46
N ASP A 637 -9.05 24.99 28.58
CA ASP A 637 -9.67 25.97 29.48
C ASP A 637 -10.79 26.72 28.74
N PHE A 638 -11.94 26.91 29.38
CA PHE A 638 -13.11 27.59 28.81
C PHE A 638 -13.89 28.39 29.85
N THR A 639 -14.68 29.37 29.39
CA THR A 639 -15.58 30.18 30.23
C THR A 639 -16.94 30.26 29.55
N LEU A 640 -18.02 29.98 30.29
CA LEU A 640 -19.37 29.98 29.73
C LEU A 640 -19.98 31.40 29.71
N PRO A 641 -20.54 31.89 28.58
CA PRO A 641 -21.15 33.22 28.51
C PRO A 641 -22.32 33.43 29.47
N ALA A 642 -22.45 34.67 29.98
CA ALA A 642 -23.45 35.08 30.98
C ALA A 642 -24.92 34.83 30.56
N ASN A 643 -25.18 34.71 29.26
CA ASN A 643 -26.52 34.56 28.68
C ASN A 643 -26.94 33.09 28.43
N LEU A 644 -26.15 32.09 28.84
CA LEU A 644 -26.53 30.69 28.72
C LEU A 644 -27.55 30.29 29.80
N PRO A 645 -28.66 29.63 29.46
CA PRO A 645 -29.70 29.23 30.41
C PRO A 645 -29.32 27.93 31.14
N LEU A 646 -28.22 27.96 31.90
CA LEU A 646 -27.67 26.78 32.59
C LEU A 646 -28.51 26.36 33.81
N THR A 647 -28.97 27.32 34.62
CA THR A 647 -29.66 27.06 35.91
C THR A 647 -30.95 26.27 35.75
N ASP A 648 -31.70 26.55 34.69
CA ASP A 648 -32.99 25.92 34.37
C ASP A 648 -32.87 24.88 33.23
N ALA A 649 -31.65 24.47 32.87
CA ALA A 649 -31.45 23.43 31.87
C ALA A 649 -31.89 22.07 32.42
N ARG A 650 -32.88 21.44 31.78
CA ARG A 650 -33.27 20.06 32.13
C ARG A 650 -32.30 19.02 31.57
N ARG A 651 -31.56 19.36 30.51
CA ARG A 651 -30.50 18.53 29.95
C ARG A 651 -29.31 19.40 29.55
N LEU A 652 -28.11 18.96 29.90
CA LEU A 652 -26.82 19.48 29.42
C LEU A 652 -25.95 18.29 29.03
N ASN A 653 -25.48 18.26 27.79
CA ASN A 653 -24.56 17.23 27.30
C ASN A 653 -23.31 17.88 26.71
N LEU A 654 -22.16 17.26 26.98
CA LEU A 654 -20.93 17.56 26.28
C LEU A 654 -21.01 16.89 24.91
N ARG A 655 -20.80 17.66 23.84
CA ARG A 655 -20.62 17.14 22.48
C ARG A 655 -19.14 17.16 22.15
N VAL A 656 -18.58 16.01 21.78
CA VAL A 656 -17.21 15.88 21.27
C VAL A 656 -17.24 15.30 19.87
N ASP A 657 -16.57 15.96 18.93
CA ASP A 657 -16.48 15.55 17.54
C ASP A 657 -15.03 15.64 17.09
N VAL A 658 -14.40 14.49 16.86
CA VAL A 658 -12.98 14.40 16.53
C VAL A 658 -12.75 13.15 15.67
N GLN A 659 -11.75 13.24 14.80
CA GLN A 659 -11.28 12.11 14.02
C GLN A 659 -9.91 11.62 14.50
N ASP A 660 -9.66 10.32 14.37
CA ASP A 660 -8.39 9.67 14.70
C ASP A 660 -7.30 9.86 13.62
N LEU A 661 -6.13 9.25 13.79
CA LEU A 661 -5.02 9.35 12.82
C LEU A 661 -5.39 8.91 11.40
N SER A 662 -6.36 8.01 11.25
CA SER A 662 -6.83 7.45 9.98
C SER A 662 -8.09 8.15 9.44
N GLY A 663 -8.66 9.09 10.17
CA GLY A 663 -9.92 9.75 9.83
C GLY A 663 -11.18 8.97 10.22
N GLN A 664 -11.14 8.03 11.17
CA GLN A 664 -12.37 7.50 11.80
C GLN A 664 -12.90 8.53 12.80
N ALA A 665 -14.22 8.77 12.78
CA ALA A 665 -14.89 9.54 13.82
C ALA A 665 -15.02 8.72 15.12
N LEU A 666 -15.47 9.36 16.20
CA LEU A 666 -15.81 8.65 17.44
C LEU A 666 -16.94 7.64 17.20
N ASP A 667 -16.91 6.56 17.96
CA ASP A 667 -18.11 5.83 18.33
C ASP A 667 -19.03 6.78 19.12
N ALA A 668 -20.22 7.06 18.60
CA ALA A 668 -21.11 8.06 19.19
C ALA A 668 -21.84 7.56 20.45
N ASN A 669 -21.83 6.24 20.71
CA ASN A 669 -22.39 5.65 21.92
C ASN A 669 -21.49 4.55 22.52
N PRO A 670 -20.50 4.91 23.35
CA PRO A 670 -19.57 3.96 23.97
C PRO A 670 -20.19 2.89 24.88
N ALA A 671 -21.50 2.88 25.12
CA ALA A 671 -22.17 1.85 25.91
C ALA A 671 -22.08 0.46 25.25
N THR A 672 -22.12 0.40 23.92
CA THR A 672 -21.85 -0.82 23.15
C THR A 672 -20.34 -1.00 22.98
N ARG A 673 -19.90 -2.22 22.67
CA ARG A 673 -18.49 -2.51 22.39
C ARG A 673 -18.34 -2.74 20.89
N VAL A 674 -17.45 -1.97 20.27
CA VAL A 674 -17.11 -2.16 18.86
C VAL A 674 -16.41 -3.52 18.66
N ASP A 675 -16.89 -4.29 17.69
CA ASP A 675 -16.19 -5.46 17.15
C ASP A 675 -16.35 -5.58 15.62
N TRP A 676 -15.81 -6.64 15.01
CA TRP A 676 -15.90 -6.90 13.57
C TRP A 676 -16.82 -8.07 13.22
N ASN A 677 -17.76 -7.83 12.30
CA ASN A 677 -18.61 -8.85 11.67
C ASN A 677 -18.98 -8.42 10.24
N ALA A 678 -18.08 -8.66 9.29
CA ALA A 678 -18.19 -8.20 7.88
C ALA A 678 -18.43 -6.67 7.76
N GLY A 679 -17.85 -5.91 8.68
CA GLY A 679 -18.13 -4.50 8.97
C GLY A 679 -18.05 -4.27 10.47
N TRP A 680 -18.19 -3.03 10.94
CA TRP A 680 -18.16 -2.76 12.38
C TRP A 680 -19.51 -3.12 13.02
N SER A 681 -19.50 -3.71 14.20
CA SER A 681 -20.69 -3.95 15.02
C SER A 681 -20.57 -3.21 16.33
N GLY A 682 -21.57 -2.42 16.71
CA GLY A 682 -21.48 -1.53 17.87
C GLY A 682 -20.50 -0.38 17.62
N TYR A 683 -20.60 0.27 16.45
CA TYR A 683 -19.91 1.52 16.12
C TYR A 683 -20.95 2.52 15.60
N GLU A 684 -21.42 3.38 16.50
CA GLU A 684 -22.67 4.13 16.31
C GLU A 684 -22.41 5.47 15.61
N ASP A 685 -23.25 5.82 14.63
CA ASP A 685 -23.25 7.19 14.08
C ASP A 685 -23.87 8.21 15.04
N GLY A 686 -23.75 9.51 14.72
CA GLY A 686 -24.34 10.59 15.53
C GLY A 686 -25.88 10.60 15.62
N ASN A 687 -26.57 9.60 15.05
CA ASN A 687 -27.99 9.32 15.19
C ASN A 687 -28.26 7.95 15.85
N GLY A 688 -27.21 7.27 16.36
CA GLY A 688 -27.30 5.98 17.03
C GLY A 688 -27.34 4.74 16.12
N ARG A 689 -26.92 4.84 14.85
CA ARG A 689 -26.98 3.72 13.90
C ARG A 689 -25.65 2.98 13.78
N ALA A 690 -25.64 1.74 14.28
CA ALA A 690 -24.47 0.84 14.31
C ALA A 690 -24.16 0.12 12.97
N ASP A 691 -24.97 0.31 11.93
CA ASP A 691 -24.86 -0.37 10.63
C ASP A 691 -24.23 0.51 9.52
N THR A 692 -23.77 1.70 9.88
CA THR A 692 -23.31 2.74 8.95
C THR A 692 -21.80 2.76 8.69
N ASP A 693 -21.02 2.24 9.63
CA ASP A 693 -19.54 2.33 9.68
C ASP A 693 -18.94 3.76 9.66
N THR A 694 -19.74 4.80 9.90
CA THR A 694 -19.24 6.19 9.82
C THR A 694 -18.76 6.75 11.15
N GLY A 695 -19.31 6.30 12.27
CA GLY A 695 -19.18 6.98 13.56
C GLY A 695 -19.85 8.36 13.54
N GLY A 696 -19.58 9.18 14.55
CA GLY A 696 -20.06 10.56 14.62
C GLY A 696 -19.65 11.29 15.90
N PRO A 697 -20.30 12.43 16.19
CA PRO A 697 -20.09 13.15 17.44
C PRO A 697 -20.67 12.39 18.65
N ASP A 698 -19.85 12.17 19.67
CA ASP A 698 -20.31 11.66 20.97
C ASP A 698 -21.14 12.75 21.68
N ARG A 699 -22.29 12.34 22.25
CA ARG A 699 -23.21 13.14 23.07
C ARG A 699 -23.68 12.40 24.33
N SER A 700 -23.07 11.25 24.63
CA SER A 700 -23.44 10.35 25.72
C SER A 700 -23.11 10.95 27.09
N LEU A 701 -22.09 11.81 27.17
CA LEU A 701 -21.64 12.43 28.41
C LEU A 701 -22.56 13.59 28.84
N ARG A 702 -23.51 13.27 29.71
CA ARG A 702 -24.48 14.22 30.29
C ARG A 702 -23.97 14.82 31.60
N ILE A 703 -24.00 16.15 31.67
CA ILE A 703 -23.68 16.96 32.85
C ILE A 703 -24.94 17.20 33.68
N VAL A 704 -26.09 17.39 33.00
CA VAL A 704 -27.42 17.37 33.59
C VAL A 704 -28.27 16.41 32.76
N ASP A 705 -28.91 15.46 33.43
CA ASP A 705 -29.62 14.35 32.81
C ASP A 705 -31.12 14.40 33.14
N ASP A 706 -31.97 14.44 32.11
CA ASP A 706 -33.43 14.35 32.23
C ASP A 706 -33.95 12.91 32.14
N GLY A 707 -33.06 11.91 32.02
CA GLY A 707 -33.42 10.51 31.80
C GLY A 707 -34.02 10.24 30.43
N SER A 708 -33.92 11.18 29.47
CA SER A 708 -34.26 10.90 28.08
C SER A 708 -33.30 9.86 27.48
N PRO A 709 -33.72 9.04 26.49
CA PRO A 709 -32.79 8.21 25.71
C PRO A 709 -31.56 9.01 25.25
N THR A 710 -30.35 8.46 25.37
CA THR A 710 -29.19 9.02 24.64
C THR A 710 -29.41 8.81 23.13
N PRO A 711 -28.82 9.63 22.24
CA PRO A 711 -28.96 9.43 20.80
C PRO A 711 -28.45 8.03 20.37
N GLY A 712 -29.38 7.08 20.24
CA GLY A 712 -29.11 5.65 20.00
C GLY A 712 -29.84 4.67 20.93
N ASP A 713 -30.32 5.12 22.10
CA ASP A 713 -31.21 4.32 22.96
C ASP A 713 -32.63 4.17 22.35
N ASP A 714 -32.95 4.95 21.31
CA ASP A 714 -34.19 4.90 20.52
C ASP A 714 -34.25 3.62 19.65
N GLY A 715 -34.33 2.45 20.30
CA GLY A 715 -34.30 1.14 19.65
C GLY A 715 -35.24 1.02 18.43
N GLY A 716 -34.67 1.15 17.23
CA GLY A 716 -35.31 0.87 15.94
C GLY A 716 -36.70 1.48 15.72
N GLY A 717 -36.97 2.71 16.17
CA GLY A 717 -38.30 3.33 16.10
C GLY A 717 -38.32 4.65 15.33
N SER A 718 -38.91 4.67 14.13
CA SER A 718 -39.00 5.89 13.30
C SER A 718 -39.94 6.96 13.90
N GLY A 719 -39.41 7.81 14.79
CA GLY A 719 -40.06 8.98 15.36
C GLY A 719 -40.17 10.15 14.38
N GLY A 720 -40.99 10.01 13.33
CA GLY A 720 -41.18 11.04 12.30
C GLY A 720 -41.85 12.32 12.82
N GLY A 721 -41.05 13.29 13.28
CA GLY A 721 -41.50 14.58 13.82
C GLY A 721 -41.34 15.77 12.86
N ALA A 722 -42.38 16.08 12.09
CA ALA A 722 -42.69 17.42 11.58
C ALA A 722 -41.69 18.17 10.66
N PHE A 723 -41.34 17.59 9.49
CA PHE A 723 -41.13 18.38 8.26
C PHE A 723 -41.79 17.69 7.05
N GLY A 724 -43.13 17.78 6.99
CA GLY A 724 -43.96 17.07 6.01
C GLY A 724 -44.99 17.96 5.31
N ALA A 725 -44.54 18.98 4.57
CA ALA A 725 -45.44 19.89 3.86
C ALA A 725 -44.94 20.39 2.48
N LEU A 726 -44.11 19.61 1.77
CA LEU A 726 -43.89 19.81 0.32
C LEU A 726 -43.31 18.54 -0.35
N GLY A 727 -44.17 17.56 -0.68
CA GLY A 727 -43.66 16.27 -1.22
C GLY A 727 -44.70 15.24 -1.65
N LEU A 728 -45.92 15.65 -2.00
CA LEU A 728 -47.03 14.71 -2.26
C LEU A 728 -47.64 14.93 -3.66
N PHE A 729 -46.84 14.72 -4.73
CA PHE A 729 -47.34 14.86 -6.11
C PHE A 729 -46.72 13.95 -7.20
N VAL A 730 -45.86 12.96 -6.89
CA VAL A 730 -45.20 12.14 -7.94
C VAL A 730 -45.41 10.62 -7.81
N ALA A 731 -45.76 10.08 -6.64
CA ALA A 731 -45.82 8.64 -6.38
C ALA A 731 -47.16 7.94 -6.74
N LEU A 732 -47.87 8.36 -7.80
CA LEU A 732 -49.20 7.80 -8.13
C LEU A 732 -49.50 7.64 -9.63
N LEU A 733 -48.48 7.45 -10.48
CA LEU A 733 -48.66 7.22 -11.92
C LEU A 733 -47.69 6.18 -12.55
N TRP A 734 -47.39 5.08 -11.85
CA TRP A 734 -46.60 3.97 -12.45
C TRP A 734 -47.14 2.55 -12.15
N ARG A 735 -48.47 2.39 -12.12
CA ARG A 735 -49.15 1.07 -12.15
C ARG A 735 -50.42 1.08 -13.01
N ARG A 736 -50.24 1.04 -14.34
CA ARG A 736 -51.10 0.41 -15.38
C ARG A 736 -50.57 0.83 -16.76
N GLY A 737 -49.76 -0.03 -17.38
CA GLY A 737 -49.14 0.26 -18.68
C GLY A 737 -50.06 0.02 -19.87
N ILE A 738 -49.62 0.41 -21.07
CA ILE A 738 -50.13 -0.01 -22.40
C ILE A 738 -49.04 0.27 -23.45
N CYS A 739 -48.69 -0.75 -24.26
CA CYS A 739 -48.15 -0.71 -25.64
C CYS A 739 -46.88 0.11 -26.00
N ARG A 740 -46.13 -0.19 -27.08
CA ARG A 740 -45.79 -1.44 -27.84
C ARG A 740 -44.70 -1.06 -28.87
N SER A 741 -43.86 -2.02 -29.28
CA SER A 741 -42.87 -1.94 -30.39
C SER A 741 -41.71 -0.94 -30.21
N ALA A 742 -40.51 -1.16 -30.77
CA ALA A 742 -40.07 -2.15 -31.77
C ALA A 742 -38.65 -2.68 -31.51
N PHE A 743 -38.16 -3.53 -32.43
CA PHE A 743 -36.81 -4.12 -32.56
C PHE A 743 -36.44 -5.36 -31.72
N ARG A 744 -36.52 -6.50 -32.43
CA ARG A 744 -35.66 -7.69 -32.27
C ARG A 744 -34.20 -7.28 -32.62
N ARG A 745 -33.15 -7.73 -31.92
CA ARG A 745 -32.58 -9.09 -31.70
C ARG A 745 -31.55 -9.44 -32.78
N ASP A 746 -30.58 -10.29 -32.40
CA ASP A 746 -29.47 -10.86 -33.18
C ASP A 746 -28.27 -9.87 -33.30
N GLY A 747 -27.03 -10.11 -32.81
CA GLY A 747 -26.34 -11.30 -32.28
C GLY A 747 -25.38 -11.92 -33.31
N PRO A 748 -24.29 -12.64 -32.93
CA PRO A 748 -23.57 -12.70 -31.66
C PRO A 748 -22.04 -12.39 -31.80
N ILE A 749 -21.30 -12.62 -30.71
CA ILE A 749 -19.83 -12.60 -30.58
C ILE A 749 -19.21 -13.85 -31.22
#